data_AF-A0A366S1H8-F1
#
_entry.id   AF-A0A366S1H8-F1
#
_cell.length_a   1.000
_cell.length_b   1.000
_cell.length_c   1.000
_cell.angle_alpha   90.00
_cell.angle_beta   90.00
_cell.angle_gamma   90.00
#
_symmetry.space_group_name_H-M   'P 1'
#
loop_
_entity.id
_entity.type
_entity.pdbx_description
1 polymer ?
#
loop_
_entity_poly.entity_id
_entity_poly.type
_entity_poly.pdbx_seq_one_letter_code
_entity_poly.pdbx_strand_id
1 'polypeptide(L)'
;MILSLLTFASLTSAAWIVPGARWKDTDGNLFNAHAGGLCVDRDSGKFFWFGEYKTEEQEEGGGISVYSSSDLATWESHGLALTPEEGHEHISPESIIQRPKVLYSEDTGKYHMWWHADDRNYSLLLQGLATSDNIAGPYEFNHAIAPLGNWSQDFGAFTDYKTGKSYALYSNGDRVEGRDVYVSEFNSNLTDIESVTHRFNKYDFEAPTILQTEKSYWTLMSHKTGYRPNNVVAMRADKLEGPWSQPFFVAPAYTRTFSTQSGFSWRINGTKKTTYLYMADQWDLPSIWESRNVWLPIEIDEKEKSLKVVWHDIYDLNVKTGEWKPVKGKTYPASKAKLAGDAFLQEATFGTDHVIATGIQGNDSTITFEVEGKGADQWVSFYHQNIDDMGFGDQPMGQPDRINGTWAVRRISSVVVNNETDTVHTLFQKDTHKGIILSTPLLLPLKKGKNSITVGGLDNGKEHFKGADLDRIVVYPPEKKKEKRSLTRYSLSLPGKANILMASAKPILSPAGCVKPWIQKFTNHPRDSFLDQFVGSDDARYVEIQEHVNNVRYTDVPLKSDNPNGGRDLSEFFQLPREDGPPSILRLVILPFNTENNNAPPLSWRGFREHLDLLHLQNYFIYAEKMQTPPTWFEVPLESGLNGFVVKPDHWDANLANFSVSVIHSPTSRTTHIMAHMLHKTDIEHLLHRLQTLKSIAWHPLLVPLILMEKRVEGTAEQLTLIRDSIYAVEKRLGTHKNYRGDKRHEELHHYAYGEKVWERRHEQDVDFEAAPGKLTSIVSECAMIEARCHTNESLLDWLYELNHRLAIWVGNNRSRSIYLAKRAEAQMQACQNLMSQRDNAMNLKQTEAALRDSSDMRAIAWVTLAFLPATFVATFFSTSFFNFEQQGRHVSDWIWLYCVVSVILTVGVHVGWAWWIRKERRA
;
A
#
# COMPACT_ATOMS: atom_id res chain seq x y z
N MET A 1 -30.99 70.47 -5.34
CA MET A 1 -29.72 70.40 -6.07
C MET A 1 -28.57 70.42 -5.06
N ILE A 2 -28.25 69.28 -4.44
CA ILE A 2 -26.99 69.05 -3.70
C ILE A 2 -26.60 67.59 -3.90
N LEU A 3 -25.39 67.41 -4.42
CA LEU A 3 -24.67 66.17 -4.67
C LEU A 3 -24.32 65.48 -3.34
N SER A 4 -24.44 64.17 -3.24
CA SER A 4 -23.66 63.38 -2.27
C SER A 4 -23.29 62.06 -2.91
N LEU A 5 -22.05 62.03 -3.44
CA LEU A 5 -21.35 60.81 -3.81
C LEU A 5 -21.21 59.93 -2.56
N LEU A 6 -21.81 58.75 -2.59
CA LEU A 6 -21.41 57.63 -1.75
C LEU A 6 -20.38 56.81 -2.52
N THR A 7 -19.11 57.09 -2.25
CA THR A 7 -17.99 56.21 -2.59
C THR A 7 -18.17 54.87 -1.86
N PHE A 8 -18.62 53.84 -2.56
CA PHE A 8 -18.48 52.46 -2.09
C PHE A 8 -17.01 52.05 -2.24
N ALA A 9 -16.22 52.25 -1.20
CA ALA A 9 -14.97 51.54 -1.05
C ALA A 9 -15.28 50.07 -0.75
N SER A 10 -15.08 49.19 -1.74
CA SER A 10 -15.11 47.75 -1.52
C SER A 10 -13.92 47.38 -0.63
N LEU A 11 -14.15 47.10 0.64
CA LEU A 11 -13.21 46.33 1.46
C LEU A 11 -13.79 44.95 1.68
N THR A 12 -13.57 44.04 0.72
CA THR A 12 -13.50 42.61 1.00
C THR A 12 -12.22 42.37 1.78
N SER A 13 -12.34 42.01 3.07
CA SER A 13 -11.22 41.41 3.79
C SER A 13 -11.11 40.01 3.21
N ALA A 14 -9.97 39.71 2.58
CA ALA A 14 -9.66 38.36 2.13
C ALA A 14 -9.58 37.43 3.34
N ALA A 15 -9.99 36.18 3.15
CA ALA A 15 -9.56 35.13 4.05
C ALA A 15 -8.05 34.91 3.90
N TRP A 16 -7.36 34.46 4.93
CA TRP A 16 -5.94 34.13 4.85
C TRP A 16 -5.73 32.82 4.08
N ILE A 17 -4.62 32.75 3.34
CA ILE A 17 -4.17 31.48 2.77
C ILE A 17 -3.38 30.76 3.86
N VAL A 18 -3.79 29.52 4.14
CA VAL A 18 -3.21 28.65 5.19
C VAL A 18 -2.77 27.35 4.54
N PRO A 19 -1.52 27.26 4.03
CA PRO A 19 -1.05 26.08 3.31
C PRO A 19 -1.08 24.81 4.16
N GLY A 20 -1.56 23.70 3.60
CA GLY A 20 -1.63 22.41 4.30
C GLY A 20 -2.86 22.25 5.22
N ALA A 21 -3.70 23.28 5.37
CA ALA A 21 -4.94 23.17 6.14
C ALA A 21 -6.04 22.41 5.37
N ARG A 22 -7.01 21.87 6.12
CA ARG A 22 -8.31 21.45 5.58
C ARG A 22 -9.13 22.68 5.23
N TRP A 23 -9.00 23.18 4.00
CA TRP A 23 -9.80 24.29 3.52
C TRP A 23 -11.27 23.90 3.43
N LYS A 24 -12.15 24.85 3.72
CA LYS A 24 -13.58 24.68 3.61
C LYS A 24 -14.16 25.65 2.60
N ASP A 25 -15.12 25.20 1.83
CA ASP A 25 -15.92 26.06 0.97
C ASP A 25 -16.88 26.95 1.79
N THR A 26 -17.63 27.81 1.10
CA THR A 26 -18.60 28.73 1.73
C THR A 26 -19.77 28.04 2.42
N ASP A 27 -20.04 26.79 2.05
CA ASP A 27 -21.09 25.94 2.62
C ASP A 27 -20.58 25.11 3.82
N GLY A 28 -19.26 25.10 4.03
CA GLY A 28 -18.59 24.43 5.14
C GLY A 28 -18.12 23.01 4.82
N ASN A 29 -18.24 22.57 3.56
CA ASN A 29 -17.71 21.30 3.09
C ASN A 29 -16.20 21.40 2.87
N LEU A 30 -15.52 20.26 2.84
CA LEU A 30 -14.10 20.21 2.51
C LEU A 30 -13.88 20.67 1.06
N PHE A 31 -12.92 21.58 0.85
CA PHE A 31 -12.45 21.93 -0.48
C PHE A 31 -11.74 20.71 -1.09
N ASN A 32 -12.38 20.11 -2.09
CA ASN A 32 -11.93 18.88 -2.73
C ASN A 32 -11.70 19.17 -4.21
N ALA A 33 -10.47 19.56 -4.55
CA ALA A 33 -10.02 19.88 -5.89
C ALA A 33 -8.49 19.78 -5.94
N HIS A 34 -7.98 18.59 -6.27
CA HIS A 34 -6.55 18.27 -6.25
C HIS A 34 -5.90 18.42 -7.63
N ALA A 35 -4.58 18.60 -7.67
CA ALA A 35 -3.76 18.69 -8.89
C ALA A 35 -4.28 19.70 -9.93
N GLY A 36 -4.97 20.71 -9.44
CA GLY A 36 -5.88 21.52 -10.24
C GLY A 36 -5.23 22.57 -11.14
N GLY A 37 -6.08 23.40 -11.73
CA GLY A 37 -5.69 24.53 -12.56
C GLY A 37 -6.62 25.72 -12.34
N LEU A 38 -6.08 26.92 -12.48
CA LEU A 38 -6.84 28.16 -12.38
C LEU A 38 -7.21 28.67 -13.78
N CYS A 39 -8.49 28.99 -13.97
CA CYS A 39 -8.99 29.76 -15.09
C CYS A 39 -9.63 31.04 -14.57
N VAL A 40 -9.55 32.15 -15.32
CA VAL A 40 -10.21 33.40 -14.95
C VAL A 40 -11.42 33.60 -15.84
N ASP A 41 -12.56 33.85 -15.21
CA ASP A 41 -13.77 34.20 -15.92
C ASP A 41 -13.61 35.56 -16.61
N ARG A 42 -13.94 35.63 -17.90
CA ARG A 42 -13.70 36.81 -18.73
C ARG A 42 -14.63 37.97 -18.37
N ASP A 43 -15.85 37.65 -17.95
CA ASP A 43 -16.88 38.65 -17.66
C ASP A 43 -16.75 39.20 -16.25
N SER A 44 -16.66 38.33 -15.25
CA SER A 44 -16.62 38.73 -13.84
C SER A 44 -15.22 38.99 -13.30
N GLY A 45 -14.17 38.47 -13.96
CA GLY A 45 -12.80 38.46 -13.44
C GLY A 45 -12.61 37.58 -12.20
N LYS A 46 -13.59 36.74 -11.86
CA LYS A 46 -13.46 35.74 -10.78
C LYS A 46 -12.49 34.63 -11.20
N PHE A 47 -11.81 34.09 -10.22
CA PHE A 47 -10.97 32.91 -10.37
C PHE A 47 -11.81 31.65 -10.26
N PHE A 48 -11.55 30.67 -11.11
CA PHE A 48 -12.16 29.34 -11.08
C PHE A 48 -11.04 28.29 -10.95
N TRP A 49 -11.11 27.48 -9.90
CA TRP A 49 -10.19 26.38 -9.67
C TRP A 49 -10.88 25.06 -10.01
N PHE A 50 -10.28 24.34 -10.95
CA PHE A 50 -10.73 23.00 -11.38
C PHE A 50 -9.75 21.99 -10.83
N GLY A 51 -10.24 20.91 -10.22
CA GLY A 51 -9.35 19.88 -9.69
C GLY A 51 -10.03 18.52 -9.58
N GLU A 52 -9.20 17.50 -9.43
CA GLU A 52 -9.62 16.12 -9.23
C GLU A 52 -10.51 16.04 -7.99
N TYR A 53 -11.69 15.41 -8.14
CA TYR A 53 -12.59 15.14 -7.04
C TYR A 53 -12.31 13.74 -6.49
N LYS A 54 -11.75 13.67 -5.27
CA LYS A 54 -11.33 12.40 -4.65
C LYS A 54 -12.03 12.18 -3.31
N THR A 55 -12.72 11.06 -3.13
CA THR A 55 -13.33 10.67 -1.85
C THR A 55 -12.75 9.37 -1.34
N GLU A 56 -13.07 8.99 -0.10
CA GLU A 56 -12.63 7.73 0.49
C GLU A 56 -13.13 6.51 -0.31
N GLU A 57 -14.31 6.61 -0.90
CA GLU A 57 -14.91 5.57 -1.72
C GLU A 57 -14.41 5.58 -3.17
N GLN A 58 -13.85 6.71 -3.64
CA GLN A 58 -13.48 6.94 -5.02
C GLN A 58 -12.21 7.81 -5.10
N GLU A 59 -11.05 7.18 -4.97
CA GLU A 59 -9.74 7.87 -4.99
C GLU A 59 -9.33 8.34 -6.40
N GLU A 60 -9.82 7.71 -7.46
CA GLU A 60 -9.59 8.06 -8.86
C GLU A 60 -10.90 8.05 -9.64
N GLY A 61 -11.02 8.80 -10.74
CA GLY A 61 -12.23 8.73 -11.59
C GLY A 61 -13.49 9.38 -11.01
N GLY A 62 -13.38 10.14 -9.89
CA GLY A 62 -14.51 10.84 -9.27
C GLY A 62 -15.04 12.07 -10.05
N GLY A 63 -14.44 12.38 -11.20
CA GLY A 63 -14.74 13.56 -12.01
C GLY A 63 -13.89 14.79 -11.64
N ILE A 64 -14.27 15.94 -12.22
CA ILE A 64 -13.58 17.21 -11.99
C ILE A 64 -14.51 18.17 -11.25
N SER A 65 -14.10 18.58 -10.06
CA SER A 65 -14.79 19.60 -9.27
C SER A 65 -14.41 21.01 -9.73
N VAL A 66 -15.27 21.99 -9.43
CA VAL A 66 -15.02 23.39 -9.72
C VAL A 66 -15.44 24.31 -8.58
N TYR A 67 -14.58 25.27 -8.26
CA TYR A 67 -14.82 26.30 -7.25
C TYR A 67 -14.51 27.68 -7.81
N SER A 68 -15.26 28.70 -7.39
CA SER A 68 -14.96 30.09 -7.74
C SER A 68 -14.52 30.92 -6.54
N SER A 69 -13.64 31.88 -6.77
CA SER A 69 -13.16 32.81 -5.75
C SER A 69 -12.88 34.20 -6.32
N SER A 70 -13.07 35.23 -5.50
CA SER A 70 -12.63 36.59 -5.82
C SER A 70 -11.30 36.98 -5.17
N ASP A 71 -10.79 36.16 -4.26
CA ASP A 71 -9.63 36.47 -3.41
C ASP A 71 -8.61 35.33 -3.28
N LEU A 72 -8.85 34.19 -3.95
CA LEU A 72 -8.06 32.95 -3.88
C LEU A 72 -8.02 32.27 -2.51
N ALA A 73 -8.85 32.70 -1.56
CA ALA A 73 -8.90 32.13 -0.22
C ALA A 73 -10.31 31.66 0.17
N THR A 74 -11.34 32.38 -0.28
CA THR A 74 -12.74 32.03 -0.05
C THR A 74 -13.30 31.37 -1.31
N TRP A 75 -13.70 30.10 -1.19
CA TRP A 75 -14.12 29.26 -2.33
C TRP A 75 -15.60 28.91 -2.28
N GLU A 76 -16.33 29.27 -3.33
CA GLU A 76 -17.72 28.89 -3.57
C GLU A 76 -17.76 27.67 -4.49
N SER A 77 -18.37 26.57 -4.05
CA SER A 77 -18.48 25.33 -4.83
C SER A 77 -19.54 25.44 -5.92
N HIS A 78 -19.22 24.92 -7.11
CA HIS A 78 -20.17 24.77 -8.22
C HIS A 78 -20.47 23.29 -8.56
N GLY A 79 -20.02 22.36 -7.71
CA GLY A 79 -20.16 20.92 -7.93
C GLY A 79 -19.12 20.36 -8.91
N LEU A 80 -19.53 19.38 -9.72
CA LEU A 80 -18.68 18.77 -10.74
C LEU A 80 -18.81 19.52 -12.07
N ALA A 81 -17.70 20.04 -12.57
CA ALA A 81 -17.58 20.57 -13.93
C ALA A 81 -17.64 19.44 -14.96
N LEU A 82 -16.99 18.30 -14.68
CA LEU A 82 -17.06 17.09 -15.49
C LEU A 82 -17.52 15.94 -14.60
N THR A 83 -18.72 15.41 -14.87
CA THR A 83 -19.30 14.28 -14.12
C THR A 83 -18.85 12.97 -14.77
N PRO A 84 -18.42 11.96 -13.99
CA PRO A 84 -18.06 10.68 -14.56
C PRO A 84 -19.30 9.94 -15.11
N GLU A 85 -19.11 9.18 -16.18
CA GLU A 85 -20.17 8.45 -16.88
C GLU A 85 -19.92 6.94 -16.85
N GLU A 86 -20.85 6.20 -16.24
CA GLU A 86 -20.73 4.74 -16.11
C GLU A 86 -20.59 4.04 -17.48
N GLY A 87 -19.56 3.20 -17.60
CA GLY A 87 -19.25 2.48 -18.84
C GLY A 87 -18.63 3.33 -19.96
N HIS A 88 -18.39 4.63 -19.75
CA HIS A 88 -17.70 5.47 -20.72
C HIS A 88 -16.19 5.16 -20.74
N GLU A 89 -15.59 5.07 -21.93
CA GLU A 89 -14.20 4.64 -22.11
C GLU A 89 -13.17 5.49 -21.34
N HIS A 90 -13.32 6.83 -21.40
CA HIS A 90 -12.32 7.77 -20.86
C HIS A 90 -12.74 8.58 -19.63
N ILE A 91 -14.02 8.53 -19.23
CA ILE A 91 -14.54 9.32 -18.10
C ILE A 91 -15.43 8.49 -17.17
N SER A 92 -15.26 7.17 -17.14
CA SER A 92 -15.95 6.34 -16.14
C SER A 92 -15.34 6.48 -14.75
N PRO A 93 -16.05 6.07 -13.69
CA PRO A 93 -15.45 5.92 -12.36
C PRO A 93 -14.27 4.95 -12.31
N GLU A 94 -14.09 4.12 -13.33
CA GLU A 94 -12.93 3.22 -13.46
C GLU A 94 -11.77 3.87 -14.22
N SER A 95 -11.98 5.02 -14.88
CA SER A 95 -10.97 5.77 -15.61
C SER A 95 -10.12 6.65 -14.68
N ILE A 96 -8.93 7.03 -15.14
CA ILE A 96 -8.07 8.03 -14.49
C ILE A 96 -8.32 9.39 -15.17
N ILE A 97 -8.70 10.38 -14.36
CA ILE A 97 -8.98 11.75 -14.80
C ILE A 97 -8.13 12.69 -13.93
N GLN A 98 -6.93 13.01 -14.40
CA GLN A 98 -5.93 13.70 -13.57
C GLN A 98 -5.47 15.04 -14.14
N ARG A 99 -5.14 15.96 -13.24
CA ARG A 99 -4.55 17.28 -13.51
C ARG A 99 -5.31 18.15 -14.52
N PRO A 100 -6.63 18.38 -14.35
CA PRO A 100 -7.40 19.18 -15.29
C PRO A 100 -6.84 20.61 -15.41
N LYS A 101 -6.88 21.16 -16.62
CA LYS A 101 -6.58 22.56 -16.93
C LYS A 101 -7.65 23.09 -17.88
N VAL A 102 -8.16 24.28 -17.59
CA VAL A 102 -9.21 24.92 -18.40
C VAL A 102 -8.67 26.18 -19.06
N LEU A 103 -8.83 26.26 -20.38
CA LEU A 103 -8.45 27.39 -21.22
C LEU A 103 -9.67 27.91 -21.97
N TYR A 104 -9.68 29.18 -22.34
CA TYR A 104 -10.74 29.76 -23.18
C TYR A 104 -10.26 29.92 -24.62
N SER A 105 -11.06 29.45 -25.58
CA SER A 105 -10.80 29.66 -27.02
C SER A 105 -11.66 30.81 -27.54
N GLU A 106 -11.00 31.86 -28.04
CA GLU A 106 -11.69 32.96 -28.74
C GLU A 106 -12.35 32.49 -30.04
N ASP A 107 -11.70 31.56 -30.75
CA ASP A 107 -12.17 31.06 -32.06
C ASP A 107 -13.48 30.28 -31.92
N THR A 108 -13.62 29.45 -30.88
CA THR A 108 -14.85 28.68 -30.64
C THR A 108 -15.83 29.40 -29.73
N GLY A 109 -15.37 30.41 -28.97
CA GLY A 109 -16.15 31.08 -27.93
C GLY A 109 -16.43 30.20 -26.69
N LYS A 110 -15.65 29.12 -26.49
CA LYS A 110 -15.90 28.09 -25.45
C LYS A 110 -14.74 27.95 -24.49
N TYR A 111 -15.02 27.35 -23.33
CA TYR A 111 -14.03 26.83 -22.41
C TYR A 111 -13.68 25.39 -22.78
N HIS A 112 -12.37 25.09 -22.81
CA HIS A 112 -11.80 23.80 -23.16
C HIS A 112 -11.05 23.27 -21.93
N MET A 113 -11.50 22.12 -21.42
CA MET A 113 -10.86 21.39 -20.35
C MET A 113 -9.99 20.29 -20.94
N TRP A 114 -8.71 20.32 -20.60
CA TRP A 114 -7.73 19.31 -20.95
C TRP A 114 -7.19 18.63 -19.70
N TRP A 115 -6.94 17.32 -19.75
CA TRP A 115 -6.44 16.55 -18.62
C TRP A 115 -5.67 15.31 -19.07
N HIS A 116 -4.99 14.66 -18.14
CA HIS A 116 -4.42 13.33 -18.34
C HIS A 116 -5.53 12.25 -18.27
N ALA A 117 -5.84 11.65 -19.42
CA ALA A 117 -6.85 10.60 -19.52
C ALA A 117 -6.19 9.22 -19.59
N ASP A 118 -6.53 8.34 -18.66
CA ASP A 118 -5.96 7.00 -18.59
C ASP A 118 -6.93 5.92 -18.07
N ASP A 119 -6.47 4.67 -18.07
CA ASP A 119 -7.05 3.55 -17.34
C ASP A 119 -6.31 3.29 -16.02
N ARG A 120 -6.84 2.41 -15.17
CA ARG A 120 -6.22 2.10 -13.86
C ARG A 120 -4.81 1.53 -13.93
N ASN A 121 -4.40 1.03 -15.08
CA ASN A 121 -3.07 0.46 -15.29
C ASN A 121 -2.09 1.49 -15.88
N TYR A 122 -2.53 2.75 -16.08
CA TYR A 122 -1.77 3.79 -16.76
C TYR A 122 -1.28 3.35 -18.14
N SER A 123 -2.14 2.66 -18.90
CA SER A 123 -1.78 2.05 -20.18
C SER A 123 -2.14 2.88 -21.42
N LEU A 124 -3.08 3.81 -21.31
CA LEU A 124 -3.57 4.63 -22.42
C LEU A 124 -2.64 5.82 -22.69
N LEU A 125 -2.22 6.55 -21.64
CA LEU A 125 -1.33 7.72 -21.71
C LEU A 125 -1.82 8.79 -22.70
N LEU A 126 -3.08 9.24 -22.56
CA LEU A 126 -3.74 10.18 -23.47
C LEU A 126 -4.00 11.55 -22.82
N GLN A 127 -4.36 12.52 -23.67
CA GLN A 127 -4.94 13.80 -23.27
C GLN A 127 -6.43 13.82 -23.58
N GLY A 128 -7.27 13.96 -22.55
CA GLY A 128 -8.71 14.13 -22.73
C GLY A 128 -9.07 15.58 -23.02
N LEU A 129 -10.10 15.79 -23.85
CA LEU A 129 -10.71 17.09 -24.14
C LEU A 129 -12.22 17.05 -23.84
N ALA A 130 -12.69 18.07 -23.14
CA ALA A 130 -14.10 18.35 -22.94
C ALA A 130 -14.35 19.86 -23.08
N THR A 131 -15.53 20.25 -23.54
CA THR A 131 -15.86 21.66 -23.82
C THR A 131 -17.15 22.11 -23.15
N SER A 132 -17.24 23.41 -22.84
CA SER A 132 -18.42 24.02 -22.26
C SER A 132 -18.56 25.48 -22.70
N ASP A 133 -19.80 25.94 -22.87
CA ASP A 133 -20.10 27.36 -23.08
C ASP A 133 -19.98 28.17 -21.77
N ASN A 134 -20.10 27.49 -20.62
CA ASN A 134 -20.01 28.09 -19.28
C ASN A 134 -18.72 27.65 -18.56
N ILE A 135 -17.99 28.58 -17.95
CA ILE A 135 -16.73 28.26 -17.24
C ILE A 135 -16.91 27.17 -16.17
N ALA A 136 -18.01 27.20 -15.40
CA ALA A 136 -18.30 26.22 -14.36
C ALA A 136 -18.79 24.86 -14.90
N GLY A 137 -19.02 24.74 -16.21
CA GLY A 137 -19.61 23.57 -16.82
C GLY A 137 -21.15 23.59 -16.88
N PRO A 138 -21.80 22.42 -17.05
CA PRO A 138 -21.15 21.12 -17.24
C PRO A 138 -20.34 21.07 -18.54
N TYR A 139 -19.21 20.36 -18.50
CA TYR A 139 -18.37 20.09 -19.67
C TYR A 139 -18.82 18.80 -20.33
N GLU A 140 -18.90 18.83 -21.66
CA GLU A 140 -19.22 17.68 -22.49
C GLU A 140 -17.93 17.07 -23.02
N PHE A 141 -17.74 15.75 -22.87
CA PHE A 141 -16.59 15.05 -23.41
C PHE A 141 -16.58 15.12 -24.94
N ASN A 142 -15.41 15.41 -25.52
CA ASN A 142 -15.20 15.44 -26.96
C ASN A 142 -14.46 14.19 -27.44
N HIS A 143 -13.19 14.07 -27.03
CA HIS A 143 -12.30 12.98 -27.45
C HIS A 143 -11.07 12.89 -26.53
N ALA A 144 -10.30 11.80 -26.66
CA ALA A 144 -8.98 11.66 -26.07
C ALA A 144 -7.93 11.39 -27.16
N ILE A 145 -6.77 12.06 -27.09
CA ILE A 145 -5.72 11.97 -28.12
C ILE A 145 -4.34 11.62 -27.55
N ALA A 146 -3.52 10.98 -28.39
CA ALA A 146 -2.07 10.91 -28.23
C ALA A 146 -1.44 12.15 -28.90
N PRO A 147 -0.90 13.13 -28.16
CA PRO A 147 -0.46 14.40 -28.71
C PRO A 147 0.68 14.21 -29.73
N LEU A 148 0.43 14.52 -31.00
CA LEU A 148 1.36 14.30 -32.11
C LEU A 148 1.88 12.85 -32.20
N GLY A 149 1.06 11.87 -31.78
CA GLY A 149 1.43 10.46 -31.70
C GLY A 149 2.37 10.08 -30.54
N ASN A 150 2.67 11.01 -29.63
CA ASN A 150 3.42 10.74 -28.40
C ASN A 150 2.49 10.30 -27.25
N TRP A 151 3.08 9.81 -26.17
CA TRP A 151 2.37 9.55 -24.92
C TRP A 151 2.21 10.83 -24.10
N SER A 152 1.18 10.86 -23.25
CA SER A 152 0.92 11.93 -22.29
C SER A 152 0.46 11.36 -20.97
N GLN A 153 1.23 11.64 -19.92
CA GLN A 153 0.86 11.33 -18.54
C GLN A 153 0.57 12.65 -17.81
N ASP A 154 1.34 12.98 -16.77
CA ASP A 154 1.19 14.21 -15.99
C ASP A 154 1.05 15.45 -16.87
N PHE A 155 -0.08 16.14 -16.73
CA PHE A 155 -0.52 17.20 -17.62
C PHE A 155 -0.51 18.59 -16.95
N GLY A 156 -0.14 19.59 -17.75
CA GLY A 156 -0.22 21.01 -17.43
C GLY A 156 -0.56 21.82 -18.68
N ALA A 157 -0.92 23.08 -18.48
CA ALA A 157 -1.19 24.00 -19.57
C ALA A 157 -0.68 25.41 -19.21
N PHE A 158 -0.26 26.14 -20.23
CA PHE A 158 0.30 27.48 -20.09
C PHE A 158 -0.15 28.36 -21.26
N THR A 159 -0.65 29.56 -20.96
CA THR A 159 -0.93 30.58 -21.99
C THR A 159 0.05 31.72 -21.84
N ASP A 160 0.78 32.02 -22.91
CA ASP A 160 1.70 33.15 -22.95
C ASP A 160 0.90 34.45 -23.02
N TYR A 161 0.98 35.27 -21.97
CA TYR A 161 0.18 36.49 -21.89
C TYR A 161 0.62 37.58 -22.88
N LYS A 162 1.82 37.46 -23.47
CA LYS A 162 2.35 38.42 -24.46
C LYS A 162 1.91 38.07 -25.88
N THR A 163 1.81 36.78 -26.20
CA THR A 163 1.47 36.32 -27.57
C THR A 163 0.02 35.85 -27.71
N GLY A 164 -0.63 35.46 -26.60
CA GLY A 164 -1.95 34.84 -26.59
C GLY A 164 -1.94 33.35 -26.94
N LYS A 165 -0.77 32.78 -27.28
CA LYS A 165 -0.65 31.35 -27.62
C LYS A 165 -0.71 30.48 -26.38
N SER A 166 -1.35 29.31 -26.51
CA SER A 166 -1.47 28.32 -25.43
C SER A 166 -0.64 27.08 -25.73
N TYR A 167 -0.15 26.45 -24.68
CA TYR A 167 0.76 25.31 -24.73
C TYR A 167 0.32 24.21 -23.77
N ALA A 168 0.34 22.97 -24.25
CA ALA A 168 0.26 21.77 -23.43
C ALA A 168 1.64 21.44 -22.86
N LEU A 169 1.66 21.06 -21.59
CA LEU A 169 2.84 20.60 -20.87
C LEU A 169 2.58 19.15 -20.45
N TYR A 170 3.42 18.20 -20.84
CA TYR A 170 3.16 16.80 -20.49
C TYR A 170 4.42 15.95 -20.40
N SER A 171 4.43 15.01 -19.45
CA SER A 171 5.45 13.95 -19.40
C SER A 171 5.08 12.81 -20.36
N ASN A 172 6.09 12.26 -21.03
CA ASN A 172 5.93 11.30 -22.13
C ASN A 172 6.00 9.83 -21.67
N GLY A 173 5.29 9.51 -20.57
CA GLY A 173 5.23 8.16 -19.97
C GLY A 173 6.52 7.71 -19.25
N ASP A 174 6.50 6.50 -18.69
CA ASP A 174 7.55 6.02 -17.76
C ASP A 174 8.65 5.16 -18.39
N ARG A 175 8.57 4.94 -19.70
CA ARG A 175 9.57 4.14 -20.43
C ARG A 175 10.88 4.91 -20.56
N VAL A 176 12.01 4.19 -20.69
CA VAL A 176 13.35 4.79 -20.83
C VAL A 176 13.41 5.76 -22.01
N GLU A 177 12.71 5.43 -23.11
CA GLU A 177 12.61 6.27 -24.31
C GLU A 177 11.63 7.46 -24.17
N GLY A 178 10.82 7.48 -23.11
CA GLY A 178 9.74 8.42 -22.83
C GLY A 178 9.97 9.34 -21.62
N ARG A 179 11.17 9.35 -21.02
CA ARG A 179 11.51 10.19 -19.84
C ARG A 179 11.66 11.69 -20.14
N ASP A 180 10.86 12.18 -21.08
CA ASP A 180 10.87 13.55 -21.53
C ASP A 180 9.64 14.30 -21.00
N VAL A 181 9.80 15.61 -20.86
CA VAL A 181 8.66 16.53 -20.73
C VAL A 181 8.61 17.42 -21.97
N TYR A 182 7.42 17.57 -22.53
CA TYR A 182 7.15 18.37 -23.72
C TYR A 182 6.49 19.69 -23.36
N VAL A 183 6.87 20.73 -24.10
CA VAL A 183 6.11 21.97 -24.25
C VAL A 183 5.64 21.99 -25.70
N SER A 184 4.34 21.86 -25.92
CA SER A 184 3.75 21.77 -27.26
C SER A 184 2.67 22.81 -27.45
N GLU A 185 2.67 23.50 -28.59
CA GLU A 185 1.70 24.55 -28.91
C GLU A 185 0.34 23.94 -29.29
N PHE A 186 -0.74 24.44 -28.70
CA PHE A 186 -2.10 24.14 -29.13
C PHE A 186 -2.42 24.88 -30.44
N ASN A 187 -3.28 24.31 -31.28
CA ASN A 187 -3.87 25.03 -32.40
C ASN A 187 -4.78 26.20 -31.91
N SER A 188 -5.13 27.15 -32.79
CA SER A 188 -5.83 28.38 -32.37
C SER A 188 -7.20 28.15 -31.72
N ASN A 189 -7.90 27.08 -32.10
CA ASN A 189 -9.20 26.72 -31.55
C ASN A 189 -9.13 25.80 -30.31
N LEU A 190 -7.92 25.50 -29.81
CA LEU A 190 -7.63 24.68 -28.63
C LEU A 190 -8.20 23.25 -28.67
N THR A 191 -8.37 22.66 -29.86
CA THR A 191 -8.90 21.30 -30.02
C THR A 191 -7.84 20.23 -30.26
N ASP A 192 -6.60 20.62 -30.58
CA ASP A 192 -5.49 19.70 -30.87
C ASP A 192 -4.11 20.37 -30.64
N ILE A 193 -3.05 19.58 -30.68
CA ILE A 193 -1.66 20.02 -30.58
C ILE A 193 -1.06 20.17 -31.98
N GLU A 194 -0.47 21.33 -32.28
CA GLU A 194 0.06 21.65 -33.61
C GLU A 194 1.54 21.31 -33.76
N SER A 195 2.37 21.63 -32.75
CA SER A 195 3.81 21.42 -32.83
C SER A 195 4.50 21.35 -31.46
N VAL A 196 5.67 20.70 -31.41
CA VAL A 196 6.54 20.72 -30.22
C VAL A 196 7.40 21.98 -30.21
N THR A 197 7.25 22.81 -29.19
CA THR A 197 8.06 24.01 -28.97
C THR A 197 9.38 23.69 -28.27
N HIS A 198 9.34 22.80 -27.27
CA HIS A 198 10.54 22.36 -26.55
C HIS A 198 10.37 20.95 -25.98
N ARG A 199 11.49 20.23 -25.84
CA ARG A 199 11.56 18.91 -25.21
C ARG A 199 12.66 18.89 -24.16
N PHE A 200 12.29 18.68 -22.91
CA PHE A 200 13.20 18.43 -21.79
C PHE A 200 13.54 16.95 -21.74
N ASN A 201 14.65 16.56 -22.37
CA ASN A 201 15.10 15.18 -22.36
C ASN A 201 16.02 14.89 -21.16
N LYS A 202 16.04 13.61 -20.72
CA LYS A 202 17.00 13.02 -19.75
C LYS A 202 16.73 13.20 -18.26
N TYR A 203 15.72 13.96 -17.86
CA TYR A 203 15.57 14.34 -16.45
C TYR A 203 14.54 13.53 -15.65
N ASP A 204 13.67 12.78 -16.34
CA ASP A 204 12.60 12.00 -15.69
C ASP A 204 11.72 12.88 -14.78
N PHE A 205 11.20 13.94 -15.38
CA PHE A 205 10.33 14.90 -14.72
C PHE A 205 8.85 14.61 -14.98
N GLU A 206 8.01 15.14 -14.10
CA GLU A 206 6.56 15.13 -14.17
C GLU A 206 5.97 16.42 -13.57
N ALA A 207 4.64 16.47 -13.45
CA ALA A 207 3.88 17.57 -12.88
C ALA A 207 4.29 18.98 -13.38
N PRO A 208 4.35 19.22 -14.70
CA PRO A 208 4.95 20.43 -15.25
C PRO A 208 4.03 21.66 -15.14
N THR A 209 4.64 22.81 -14.82
CA THR A 209 4.00 24.12 -14.91
C THR A 209 4.99 25.18 -15.37
N ILE A 210 4.53 26.18 -16.13
CA ILE A 210 5.33 27.33 -16.56
C ILE A 210 4.77 28.62 -15.95
N LEU A 211 5.67 29.40 -15.38
CA LEU A 211 5.47 30.75 -14.91
C LEU A 211 6.20 31.73 -15.83
N GLN A 212 5.50 32.74 -16.33
CA GLN A 212 6.07 33.76 -17.19
C GLN A 212 6.23 35.08 -16.43
N THR A 213 7.38 35.73 -16.59
CA THR A 213 7.63 37.09 -16.13
C THR A 213 7.72 38.05 -17.31
N GLU A 214 7.94 39.34 -17.03
CA GLU A 214 8.21 40.33 -18.07
C GLU A 214 9.45 39.99 -18.91
N LYS A 215 10.39 39.21 -18.37
CA LYS A 215 11.69 38.96 -19.01
C LYS A 215 11.93 37.51 -19.40
N SER A 216 11.34 36.55 -18.71
CA SER A 216 11.73 35.15 -18.83
C SER A 216 10.58 34.18 -18.53
N TYR A 217 10.81 32.92 -18.85
CA TYR A 217 9.95 31.77 -18.53
C TYR A 217 10.67 30.90 -17.50
N TRP A 218 9.92 30.43 -16.52
CA TRP A 218 10.37 29.53 -15.47
C TRP A 218 9.48 28.31 -15.49
N THR A 219 10.04 27.14 -15.73
CA THR A 219 9.29 25.89 -15.58
C THR A 219 9.58 25.31 -14.20
N LEU A 220 8.56 24.76 -13.55
CA LEU A 220 8.68 23.99 -12.31
C LEU A 220 8.17 22.58 -12.55
N MET A 221 8.92 21.58 -12.08
CA MET A 221 8.60 20.16 -12.29
C MET A 221 9.06 19.34 -11.08
N SER A 222 8.36 18.26 -10.76
CA SER A 222 8.83 17.24 -9.83
C SER A 222 9.55 16.12 -10.58
N HIS A 223 10.30 15.30 -9.85
CA HIS A 223 10.76 14.00 -10.35
C HIS A 223 9.66 12.94 -10.24
N LYS A 224 9.79 11.84 -10.97
CA LYS A 224 8.84 10.71 -10.93
C LYS A 224 9.00 9.83 -9.71
N THR A 225 8.30 10.19 -8.63
CA THR A 225 8.26 9.39 -7.39
C THR A 225 6.85 8.95 -7.00
N GLY A 226 5.90 9.05 -7.95
CA GLY A 226 4.47 8.87 -7.71
C GLY A 226 3.96 9.93 -6.71
N TYR A 227 3.05 9.54 -5.83
CA TYR A 227 2.54 10.43 -4.78
C TYR A 227 3.56 10.77 -3.67
N ARG A 228 4.78 10.22 -3.70
CA ARG A 228 5.83 10.60 -2.74
C ARG A 228 6.39 11.98 -3.12
N PRO A 229 6.53 12.92 -2.16
CA PRO A 229 7.11 14.22 -2.46
C PRO A 229 8.61 14.11 -2.74
N ASN A 230 9.13 15.01 -3.58
CA ASN A 230 10.55 15.14 -3.87
C ASN A 230 10.95 16.62 -3.97
N ASN A 231 12.23 16.89 -4.20
CA ASN A 231 12.70 18.27 -4.38
C ASN A 231 12.32 18.77 -5.79
N VAL A 232 11.21 19.50 -5.89
CA VAL A 232 10.79 20.20 -7.11
C VAL A 232 11.93 21.10 -7.61
N VAL A 233 12.16 21.07 -8.90
CA VAL A 233 13.18 21.88 -9.56
C VAL A 233 12.55 22.99 -10.40
N ALA A 234 13.32 24.05 -10.64
CA ALA A 234 13.03 25.05 -11.65
C ALA A 234 14.12 25.07 -12.73
N MET A 235 13.71 25.44 -13.95
CA MET A 235 14.60 25.80 -15.05
C MET A 235 14.13 27.13 -15.66
N ARG A 236 15.05 27.93 -16.18
CA ARG A 236 14.77 29.26 -16.76
C ARG A 236 15.14 29.32 -18.23
N ALA A 237 14.33 29.99 -19.05
CA ALA A 237 14.70 30.42 -20.39
C ALA A 237 14.20 31.84 -20.71
N ASP A 238 14.86 32.53 -21.65
CA ASP A 238 14.37 33.83 -22.17
C ASP A 238 13.29 33.66 -23.25
N LYS A 239 13.16 32.44 -23.81
CA LYS A 239 12.19 32.03 -24.82
C LYS A 239 11.74 30.60 -24.54
N LEU A 240 10.51 30.24 -24.90
CA LEU A 240 9.99 28.88 -24.66
C LEU A 240 10.78 27.80 -25.38
N GLU A 241 11.30 28.09 -26.58
CA GLU A 241 12.15 27.18 -27.36
C GLU A 241 13.50 26.91 -26.68
N GLY A 242 13.86 27.71 -25.68
CA GLY A 242 15.11 27.64 -24.95
C GLY A 242 16.18 28.62 -25.47
N PRO A 243 17.46 28.40 -25.10
CA PRO A 243 17.94 27.32 -24.24
C PRO A 243 17.44 27.47 -22.79
N TRP A 244 17.04 26.36 -22.18
CA TRP A 244 16.69 26.28 -20.76
C TRP A 244 17.95 26.05 -19.90
N SER A 245 17.97 26.63 -18.70
CA SER A 245 19.06 26.41 -17.73
C SER A 245 19.08 24.98 -17.22
N GLN A 246 20.17 24.56 -16.56
CA GLN A 246 20.13 23.34 -15.73
C GLN A 246 19.09 23.49 -14.61
N PRO A 247 18.48 22.37 -14.17
CA PRO A 247 17.52 22.38 -13.06
C PRO A 247 18.19 22.71 -11.73
N PHE A 248 17.48 23.42 -10.87
CA PHE A 248 17.90 23.73 -9.50
C PHE A 248 16.70 23.67 -8.54
N PHE A 249 16.91 23.30 -7.28
CA PHE A 249 15.82 23.18 -6.31
C PHE A 249 15.15 24.52 -6.02
N VAL A 250 13.82 24.52 -5.97
CA VAL A 250 13.02 25.73 -5.70
C VAL A 250 12.89 26.04 -4.20
N ALA A 251 13.19 25.07 -3.35
CA ALA A 251 13.12 25.16 -1.90
C ALA A 251 14.40 24.56 -1.28
N PRO A 252 14.69 24.81 0.02
CA PRO A 252 15.81 24.16 0.69
C PRO A 252 15.74 22.64 0.52
N ALA A 253 16.88 22.02 0.18
CA ALA A 253 16.97 20.57 0.02
C ALA A 253 16.49 19.83 1.29
N TYR A 254 16.01 18.61 1.12
CA TYR A 254 15.47 17.74 2.18
C TYR A 254 14.14 18.20 2.79
N THR A 255 13.64 19.38 2.43
CA THR A 255 12.23 19.73 2.69
C THR A 255 11.29 19.03 1.72
N ARG A 256 11.80 18.53 0.57
CA ARG A 256 11.02 17.99 -0.55
C ARG A 256 9.92 18.97 -0.98
N THR A 257 10.35 20.22 -1.14
CA THR A 257 9.49 21.37 -1.38
C THR A 257 8.38 21.51 -0.35
N PHE A 258 8.72 21.33 0.93
CA PHE A 258 7.77 21.32 2.05
C PHE A 258 6.75 20.17 1.99
N SER A 259 7.21 19.01 1.54
CA SER A 259 6.42 17.80 1.28
C SER A 259 5.26 18.06 0.32
N THR A 260 5.57 18.64 -0.85
CA THR A 260 4.59 18.89 -1.93
C THR A 260 5.09 18.43 -3.28
N GLN A 261 4.17 18.28 -4.23
CA GLN A 261 4.45 18.08 -5.65
C GLN A 261 3.88 19.27 -6.43
N SER A 262 4.57 19.74 -7.48
CA SER A 262 4.04 20.82 -8.33
C SER A 262 2.68 20.42 -8.91
N GLY A 263 1.79 21.40 -9.09
CA GLY A 263 0.51 21.20 -9.78
C GLY A 263 0.25 22.32 -10.76
N PHE A 264 0.39 23.56 -10.30
CA PHE A 264 0.17 24.75 -11.09
C PHE A 264 1.02 25.92 -10.58
N SER A 265 1.16 26.95 -11.40
CA SER A 265 1.79 28.21 -11.01
C SER A 265 0.99 29.37 -11.58
N TRP A 266 0.93 30.46 -10.84
CA TRP A 266 0.06 31.58 -11.21
C TRP A 266 0.73 32.94 -11.05
N ARG A 267 0.50 33.83 -12.01
CA ARG A 267 0.91 35.22 -11.98
C ARG A 267 -0.27 36.11 -11.65
N ILE A 268 -0.19 36.78 -10.51
CA ILE A 268 -1.14 37.82 -10.10
C ILE A 268 -0.57 39.17 -10.53
N ASN A 269 -1.18 39.77 -11.55
CA ASN A 269 -0.85 41.11 -12.00
C ASN A 269 -1.57 42.18 -11.16
N GLY A 270 -1.07 42.39 -9.94
CA GLY A 270 -1.66 43.35 -9.01
C GLY A 270 -1.34 44.81 -9.35
N THR A 271 -2.19 45.73 -8.92
CA THR A 271 -2.05 47.17 -9.19
C THR A 271 -0.81 47.81 -8.55
N LYS A 272 -0.17 47.15 -7.57
CA LYS A 272 1.03 47.66 -6.88
C LYS A 272 2.25 46.78 -7.07
N LYS A 273 2.07 45.45 -7.09
CA LYS A 273 3.15 44.50 -7.36
C LYS A 273 2.61 43.28 -8.11
N THR A 274 3.44 42.70 -8.96
CA THR A 274 3.21 41.35 -9.47
C THR A 274 3.59 40.33 -8.40
N THR A 275 2.73 39.36 -8.15
CA THR A 275 2.98 38.24 -7.24
C THR A 275 2.87 36.94 -8.00
N TYR A 276 3.76 36.00 -7.69
CA TYR A 276 3.76 34.68 -8.28
C TYR A 276 3.46 33.65 -7.21
N LEU A 277 2.63 32.66 -7.53
CA LEU A 277 2.25 31.59 -6.61
C LEU A 277 2.68 30.23 -7.17
N TYR A 278 3.25 29.42 -6.28
CA TYR A 278 3.42 27.98 -6.43
C TYR A 278 2.18 27.32 -5.83
N MET A 279 1.41 26.60 -6.64
CA MET A 279 0.14 26.00 -6.24
C MET A 279 0.29 24.49 -6.39
N ALA A 280 0.30 23.80 -5.26
CA ALA A 280 0.80 22.43 -5.18
C ALA A 280 -0.06 21.57 -4.27
N ASP A 281 0.11 20.25 -4.45
CA ASP A 281 -0.55 19.25 -3.64
C ASP A 281 0.46 18.62 -2.68
N GLN A 282 0.04 18.52 -1.42
CA GLN A 282 0.66 17.67 -0.43
C GLN A 282 -0.13 16.36 -0.39
N TRP A 283 0.25 15.44 -1.27
CA TRP A 283 -0.39 14.13 -1.42
C TRP A 283 -0.31 13.29 -0.16
N ASP A 284 -1.35 12.48 0.05
CA ASP A 284 -1.46 11.59 1.20
C ASP A 284 -1.68 10.14 0.77
N LEU A 285 -0.59 9.43 0.48
CA LEU A 285 -0.58 8.04 0.01
C LEU A 285 -1.54 7.06 0.74
N PRO A 286 -1.63 7.03 2.08
CA PRO A 286 -2.54 6.09 2.75
C PRO A 286 -4.02 6.51 2.70
N SER A 287 -4.31 7.75 2.29
CA SER A 287 -5.66 8.31 2.21
C SER A 287 -5.68 9.46 1.20
N ILE A 288 -5.68 9.17 -0.11
CA ILE A 288 -5.43 10.22 -1.13
C ILE A 288 -6.48 11.34 -1.05
N TRP A 289 -7.70 11.03 -0.64
CA TRP A 289 -8.77 11.99 -0.37
C TRP A 289 -8.47 12.98 0.78
N GLU A 290 -7.46 12.71 1.62
CA GLU A 290 -6.98 13.61 2.68
C GLU A 290 -5.79 14.48 2.25
N SER A 291 -5.47 14.52 0.96
CA SER A 291 -4.42 15.39 0.42
C SER A 291 -4.75 16.88 0.66
N ARG A 292 -3.72 17.72 0.69
CA ARG A 292 -3.87 19.16 1.02
C ARG A 292 -3.36 20.05 -0.09
N ASN A 293 -4.00 21.21 -0.23
CA ASN A 293 -3.50 22.29 -1.07
C ASN A 293 -2.44 23.10 -0.29
N VAL A 294 -1.28 23.32 -0.92
CA VAL A 294 -0.18 24.10 -0.38
C VAL A 294 0.18 25.18 -1.40
N TRP A 295 -0.29 26.40 -1.15
CA TRP A 295 -0.08 27.52 -2.06
C TRP A 295 0.87 28.53 -1.45
N LEU A 296 2.02 28.75 -2.07
CA LEU A 296 3.14 29.50 -1.53
C LEU A 296 3.58 30.61 -2.49
N PRO A 297 3.99 31.79 -1.98
CA PRO A 297 4.58 32.82 -2.82
C PRO A 297 5.93 32.37 -3.39
N ILE A 298 6.20 32.79 -4.62
CA ILE A 298 7.47 32.61 -5.30
C ILE A 298 8.21 33.95 -5.34
N GLU A 299 9.46 33.95 -4.88
CA GLU A 299 10.40 35.06 -5.03
C GLU A 299 11.30 34.80 -6.23
N ILE A 300 11.31 35.74 -7.19
CA ILE A 300 12.14 35.67 -8.40
C ILE A 300 13.09 36.84 -8.40
N ASP A 301 14.38 36.54 -8.56
CA ASP A 301 15.40 37.53 -8.87
C ASP A 301 15.86 37.33 -10.32
N GLU A 302 15.37 38.21 -11.21
CA GLU A 302 15.72 38.19 -12.64
C GLU A 302 17.19 38.47 -12.91
N LYS A 303 17.87 39.23 -12.02
CA LYS A 303 19.28 39.57 -12.20
C LYS A 303 20.15 38.39 -11.82
N GLU A 304 19.88 37.79 -10.66
CA GLU A 304 20.60 36.61 -10.18
C GLU A 304 20.12 35.32 -10.85
N LYS A 305 19.06 35.40 -11.67
CA LYS A 305 18.41 34.26 -12.33
C LYS A 305 18.09 33.15 -11.34
N SER A 306 17.48 33.52 -10.22
CA SER A 306 17.09 32.60 -9.16
C SER A 306 15.60 32.68 -8.84
N LEU A 307 15.06 31.55 -8.40
CA LEU A 307 13.67 31.39 -7.99
C LEU A 307 13.62 30.64 -6.65
N LYS A 308 12.80 31.12 -5.72
CA LYS A 308 12.57 30.46 -4.43
C LYS A 308 11.08 30.38 -4.10
N VAL A 309 10.61 29.19 -3.75
CA VAL A 309 9.31 28.96 -3.12
C VAL A 309 9.47 29.20 -1.62
N VAL A 310 8.68 30.12 -1.07
CA VAL A 310 8.85 30.57 0.33
C VAL A 310 7.71 30.06 1.20
N TRP A 311 8.05 29.29 2.23
CA TRP A 311 7.07 28.80 3.21
C TRP A 311 6.56 29.93 4.10
N HIS A 312 5.24 30.03 4.21
CA HIS A 312 4.54 30.81 5.21
C HIS A 312 3.35 30.02 5.73
N ASP A 313 3.31 29.75 7.04
CA ASP A 313 2.19 29.05 7.67
C ASP A 313 0.84 29.69 7.35
N ILE A 314 0.81 31.03 7.34
CA ILE A 314 -0.36 31.85 7.09
C ILE A 314 0.09 33.17 6.47
N TYR A 315 -0.58 33.57 5.39
CA TYR A 315 -0.39 34.90 4.81
C TYR A 315 -1.70 35.50 4.31
N ASP A 316 -1.76 36.83 4.39
CA ASP A 316 -2.85 37.64 3.87
C ASP A 316 -2.46 38.11 2.48
N LEU A 317 -3.18 37.64 1.46
CA LEU A 317 -2.98 37.97 0.04
C LEU A 317 -4.09 38.90 -0.43
N ASN A 318 -3.71 40.06 -0.96
CA ASN A 318 -4.59 40.94 -1.69
C ASN A 318 -4.37 40.76 -3.20
N VAL A 319 -5.23 39.99 -3.84
CA VAL A 319 -5.13 39.70 -5.29
C VAL A 319 -5.25 40.96 -6.15
N LYS A 320 -5.96 42.01 -5.69
CA LYS A 320 -6.13 43.25 -6.46
C LYS A 320 -4.83 44.07 -6.49
N THR A 321 -4.19 44.25 -5.34
CA THR A 321 -2.91 44.99 -5.29
C THR A 321 -1.72 44.10 -5.63
N GLY A 322 -1.90 42.79 -5.55
CA GLY A 322 -0.86 41.77 -5.61
C GLY A 322 -0.02 41.72 -4.33
N GLU A 323 -0.27 42.54 -3.32
CA GLU A 323 0.49 42.53 -2.07
C GLU A 323 0.11 41.31 -1.23
N TRP A 324 1.11 40.66 -0.65
CA TRP A 324 0.91 39.62 0.37
C TRP A 324 1.83 39.91 1.55
N LYS A 325 1.42 39.48 2.75
CA LYS A 325 2.22 39.60 3.97
C LYS A 325 2.01 38.37 4.87
N PRO A 326 3.08 37.83 5.50
CA PRO A 326 2.92 36.81 6.53
C PRO A 326 2.11 37.34 7.72
N VAL A 327 1.23 36.51 8.26
CA VAL A 327 0.56 36.81 9.52
C VAL A 327 1.50 36.47 10.66
N LYS A 328 1.62 37.35 11.65
CA LYS A 328 2.49 37.12 12.82
C LYS A 328 1.71 36.43 13.93
N GLY A 329 2.13 35.22 14.29
CA GLY A 329 1.64 34.50 15.47
C GLY A 329 2.55 34.67 16.68
N LYS A 330 2.10 34.13 17.82
CA LYS A 330 2.89 34.04 19.05
C LYS A 330 3.40 32.61 19.21
N THR A 331 4.71 32.47 19.38
CA THR A 331 5.40 31.19 19.54
C THR A 331 5.35 30.67 20.97
N TYR A 332 5.14 29.36 21.11
CA TYR A 332 5.21 28.61 22.38
C TYR A 332 6.13 27.40 22.15
N PRO A 333 7.38 27.43 22.65
CA PRO A 333 8.34 26.35 22.44
C PRO A 333 8.01 25.13 23.29
N ALA A 334 8.35 23.94 22.79
CA ALA A 334 8.16 22.68 23.52
C ALA A 334 8.96 22.62 24.83
N SER A 335 10.09 23.32 24.91
CA SER A 335 10.92 23.49 26.12
C SER A 335 10.16 24.02 27.34
N LYS A 336 9.03 24.70 27.13
CA LYS A 336 8.19 25.31 28.18
C LYS A 336 6.85 24.61 28.35
N ALA A 337 6.58 23.56 27.57
CA ALA A 337 5.36 22.79 27.65
C ALA A 337 5.42 21.81 28.85
N LYS A 338 4.25 21.38 29.33
CA LYS A 338 4.15 20.33 30.34
C LYS A 338 4.13 18.98 29.63
N LEU A 339 4.99 18.06 30.05
CA LEU A 339 5.04 16.70 29.53
C LEU A 339 4.42 15.73 30.53
N ALA A 340 3.79 14.68 30.02
CA ALA A 340 3.22 13.58 30.81
C ALA A 340 3.46 12.23 30.12
N GLY A 341 3.41 11.15 30.89
CA GLY A 341 3.68 9.80 30.41
C GLY A 341 5.13 9.63 29.96
N ASP A 342 5.31 9.04 28.78
CA ASP A 342 6.63 8.76 28.20
C ASP A 342 7.19 9.94 27.38
N ALA A 343 6.51 11.07 27.33
CA ALA A 343 6.97 12.24 26.57
C ALA A 343 8.14 12.92 27.30
N PHE A 344 9.22 13.19 26.58
CA PHE A 344 10.43 13.82 27.14
C PHE A 344 11.04 14.84 26.18
N LEU A 345 11.86 15.75 26.72
CA LEU A 345 12.67 16.66 25.92
C LEU A 345 13.98 15.98 25.52
N GLN A 346 14.24 15.91 24.22
CA GLN A 346 15.48 15.43 23.66
C GLN A 346 16.32 16.62 23.16
N GLU A 347 17.63 16.53 23.31
CA GLU A 347 18.55 17.50 22.69
C GLU A 347 18.42 17.44 21.17
N ALA A 348 18.18 18.61 20.56
CA ALA A 348 18.03 18.77 19.12
C ALA A 348 18.62 20.11 18.72
N THR A 349 19.83 20.12 18.16
CA THR A 349 20.55 21.36 17.81
C THR A 349 19.80 22.23 16.79
N PHE A 350 18.93 21.61 15.98
CA PHE A 350 18.06 22.25 15.00
C PHE A 350 16.72 22.76 15.59
N GLY A 351 16.35 22.31 16.79
CA GLY A 351 15.13 22.69 17.48
C GLY A 351 15.22 24.06 18.17
N THR A 352 14.06 24.64 18.46
CA THR A 352 13.93 25.86 19.28
C THR A 352 14.46 25.57 20.68
N ASP A 353 15.25 26.49 21.22
CA ASP A 353 15.94 26.30 22.51
C ASP A 353 16.85 25.05 22.56
N HIS A 354 17.27 24.54 21.39
CA HIS A 354 18.10 23.33 21.22
C HIS A 354 17.47 22.03 21.76
N VAL A 355 16.14 21.98 21.84
CA VAL A 355 15.40 20.80 22.27
C VAL A 355 14.20 20.52 21.39
N ILE A 356 13.73 19.29 21.39
CA ILE A 356 12.48 18.86 20.78
C ILE A 356 11.74 17.91 21.74
N ALA A 357 10.41 17.99 21.81
CA ALA A 357 9.64 17.02 22.58
C ALA A 357 9.40 15.76 21.73
N THR A 358 9.75 14.61 22.27
CA THR A 358 9.59 13.30 21.63
C THR A 358 8.89 12.32 22.58
N GLY A 359 8.72 11.07 22.17
CA GLY A 359 8.05 10.04 22.97
C GLY A 359 6.53 10.16 23.02
N ILE A 360 5.93 11.01 22.17
CA ILE A 360 4.47 11.27 22.14
C ILE A 360 3.75 10.07 21.52
N GLN A 361 3.37 9.11 22.35
CA GLN A 361 2.76 7.85 21.91
C GLN A 361 1.56 7.49 22.79
N GLY A 362 0.44 7.20 22.12
CA GLY A 362 -0.78 6.85 22.81
C GLY A 362 -1.41 8.00 23.61
N ASN A 363 -2.44 7.65 24.40
CA ASN A 363 -3.27 8.65 25.10
C ASN A 363 -2.62 9.24 26.36
N ASP A 364 -1.68 8.51 26.97
CA ASP A 364 -1.08 8.89 28.26
C ASP A 364 0.24 9.67 28.11
N SER A 365 0.89 9.57 26.94
CA SER A 365 2.12 10.29 26.62
C SER A 365 1.81 11.56 25.84
N THR A 366 1.89 12.71 26.50
CA THR A 366 1.37 13.97 25.96
C THR A 366 2.28 15.17 26.21
N ILE A 367 2.13 16.18 25.36
CA ILE A 367 2.69 17.51 25.54
C ILE A 367 1.56 18.54 25.60
N THR A 368 1.57 19.37 26.64
CA THR A 368 0.54 20.39 26.88
C THR A 368 1.14 21.79 26.86
N PHE A 369 0.65 22.62 25.93
CA PHE A 369 1.02 24.04 25.81
C PHE A 369 -0.02 24.92 26.50
N GLU A 370 0.43 25.85 27.33
CA GLU A 370 -0.42 26.91 27.89
C GLU A 370 -0.35 28.15 27.00
N VAL A 371 -1.45 28.48 26.33
CA VAL A 371 -1.52 29.53 25.31
C VAL A 371 -2.53 30.62 25.65
N GLU A 372 -2.31 31.81 25.10
CA GLU A 372 -3.25 32.94 25.20
C GLU A 372 -4.19 32.95 23.99
N GLY A 373 -5.47 32.72 24.23
CA GLY A 373 -6.55 32.79 23.25
C GLY A 373 -7.30 34.13 23.27
N LYS A 374 -8.02 34.39 22.17
CA LYS A 374 -8.74 35.65 21.91
C LYS A 374 -10.26 35.51 21.96
N GLY A 375 -10.78 34.33 22.25
CA GLY A 375 -12.23 34.07 22.34
C GLY A 375 -12.87 33.83 20.98
N ALA A 376 -12.13 33.22 20.05
CA ALA A 376 -12.57 32.90 18.70
C ALA A 376 -11.71 31.76 18.14
N ASP A 377 -12.12 31.20 17.00
CA ASP A 377 -11.32 30.25 16.27
C ASP A 377 -9.99 30.90 15.86
N GLN A 378 -8.89 30.22 16.15
CA GLN A 378 -7.54 30.69 15.87
C GLN A 378 -6.75 29.58 15.20
N TRP A 379 -6.02 29.95 14.14
CA TRP A 379 -5.07 29.04 13.52
C TRP A 379 -3.89 28.80 14.47
N VAL A 380 -3.48 27.54 14.56
CA VAL A 380 -2.32 27.07 15.32
C VAL A 380 -1.49 26.20 14.41
N SER A 381 -0.23 26.59 14.18
CA SER A 381 0.73 25.78 13.43
C SER A 381 1.58 24.96 14.39
N PHE A 382 1.61 23.66 14.17
CA PHE A 382 2.39 22.70 14.93
C PHE A 382 3.67 22.43 14.14
N TYR A 383 4.81 22.84 14.69
CA TYR A 383 6.12 22.61 14.09
C TYR A 383 6.65 21.26 14.55
N HIS A 384 6.91 20.36 13.61
CA HIS A 384 7.22 18.97 13.91
C HIS A 384 8.35 18.40 13.08
N GLN A 385 8.93 17.34 13.61
CA GLN A 385 9.79 16.39 12.90
C GLN A 385 9.19 15.00 12.99
N ASN A 386 9.09 14.35 11.83
CA ASN A 386 8.71 12.95 11.72
C ASN A 386 9.73 12.25 10.80
N ILE A 387 10.61 11.43 11.36
CA ILE A 387 11.72 10.81 10.62
C ILE A 387 11.44 9.36 10.18
N ASP A 388 10.18 8.93 10.12
CA ASP A 388 9.83 7.54 9.83
C ASP A 388 10.25 7.08 8.42
N ASP A 389 10.32 8.00 7.45
CA ASP A 389 10.89 7.76 6.12
C ASP A 389 12.43 7.56 6.16
N MET A 390 13.11 8.03 7.22
CA MET A 390 14.57 7.97 7.37
C MET A 390 15.40 8.66 6.26
N GLY A 391 14.74 9.34 5.31
CA GLY A 391 15.35 9.96 4.13
C GLY A 391 15.35 9.07 2.88
N PHE A 392 14.70 7.90 2.91
CA PHE A 392 14.60 7.01 1.74
C PHE A 392 13.67 7.56 0.66
N GLY A 393 12.82 8.53 0.97
CA GLY A 393 11.86 9.14 0.06
C GLY A 393 12.53 9.91 -1.08
N ASP A 394 13.81 10.27 -0.91
CA ASP A 394 14.63 10.90 -1.95
C ASP A 394 15.13 9.89 -3.01
N GLN A 395 14.93 8.58 -2.81
CA GLN A 395 15.32 7.54 -3.77
C GLN A 395 14.11 6.91 -4.50
N PRO A 396 14.18 6.74 -5.84
CA PRO A 396 13.32 5.79 -6.54
C PRO A 396 13.48 4.40 -5.87
N MET A 397 12.38 3.74 -5.49
CA MET A 397 12.41 2.43 -4.84
C MET A 397 13.05 2.36 -3.45
N GLY A 398 13.25 3.48 -2.75
CA GLY A 398 13.60 3.42 -1.33
C GLY A 398 12.63 2.53 -0.55
N GLN A 399 13.10 1.82 0.47
CA GLN A 399 12.26 1.16 1.48
C GLN A 399 12.62 1.73 2.85
N PRO A 400 11.65 2.05 3.73
CA PRO A 400 11.93 2.48 5.08
C PRO A 400 12.15 1.22 5.90
N ASP A 401 13.33 1.13 6.47
CA ASP A 401 13.82 -0.03 7.21
C ASP A 401 14.16 -1.24 6.33
N ARG A 402 15.38 -1.78 6.54
CA ARG A 402 15.99 -2.85 5.75
C ARG A 402 15.31 -4.22 5.95
N ILE A 403 14.26 -4.30 6.78
CA ILE A 403 13.61 -5.55 7.18
C ILE A 403 12.10 -5.34 7.33
N ASN A 404 11.32 -5.62 6.28
CA ASN A 404 9.84 -5.69 6.31
C ASN A 404 9.09 -4.45 6.84
N GLY A 405 9.68 -3.25 6.83
CA GLY A 405 9.02 -2.02 7.27
C GLY A 405 7.98 -1.52 6.26
N THR A 406 6.81 -1.08 6.74
CA THR A 406 5.83 -0.37 5.90
C THR A 406 6.11 1.13 5.89
N TRP A 407 6.14 1.72 4.69
CA TRP A 407 6.25 3.16 4.46
C TRP A 407 5.26 3.98 5.30
N ALA A 408 5.78 4.76 6.26
CA ALA A 408 5.00 5.69 7.08
C ALA A 408 5.26 7.14 6.63
N VAL A 409 4.46 7.63 5.68
CA VAL A 409 4.56 9.02 5.15
C VAL A 409 3.91 10.07 6.06
N ARG A 410 3.36 9.64 7.20
CA ARG A 410 2.83 10.53 8.23
C ARG A 410 2.69 9.82 9.56
N ARG A 411 2.64 10.65 10.60
CA ARG A 411 2.17 10.34 11.94
C ARG A 411 0.87 11.10 12.20
N ILE A 412 0.05 10.59 13.11
CA ILE A 412 -1.25 11.19 13.43
C ILE A 412 -1.36 11.38 14.94
N SER A 413 -1.43 12.65 15.36
CA SER A 413 -1.64 13.02 16.75
C SER A 413 -3.10 13.36 17.04
N SER A 414 -3.52 13.14 18.29
CA SER A 414 -4.69 13.76 18.89
C SER A 414 -4.35 15.16 19.39
N VAL A 415 -5.26 16.11 19.22
CA VAL A 415 -5.17 17.47 19.78
C VAL A 415 -6.44 17.78 20.54
N VAL A 416 -6.30 18.04 21.85
CA VAL A 416 -7.40 18.35 22.78
C VAL A 416 -7.19 19.76 23.32
N VAL A 417 -8.22 20.59 23.24
CA VAL A 417 -8.20 21.97 23.74
C VAL A 417 -8.92 22.03 25.09
N ASN A 418 -8.32 22.66 26.10
CA ASN A 418 -8.91 22.88 27.42
C ASN A 418 -9.41 21.59 28.13
N ASN A 419 -8.77 20.45 27.84
CA ASN A 419 -9.18 19.12 28.31
C ASN A 419 -10.62 18.72 27.91
N GLU A 420 -11.17 19.30 26.84
CA GLU A 420 -12.47 18.94 26.29
C GLU A 420 -12.35 17.66 25.46
N THR A 421 -12.24 16.51 26.13
CA THR A 421 -11.99 15.20 25.51
C THR A 421 -13.10 14.70 24.59
N ASP A 422 -14.29 15.31 24.66
CA ASP A 422 -15.40 15.04 23.73
C ASP A 422 -15.13 15.60 22.33
N THR A 423 -14.18 16.54 22.19
CA THR A 423 -13.78 17.14 20.92
C THR A 423 -12.28 16.93 20.70
N VAL A 424 -11.95 15.88 19.94
CA VAL A 424 -10.57 15.56 19.55
C VAL A 424 -10.33 16.01 18.12
N HIS A 425 -9.31 16.83 17.91
CA HIS A 425 -8.84 17.20 16.58
C HIS A 425 -7.73 16.26 16.12
N THR A 426 -7.74 15.89 14.84
CA THR A 426 -6.69 15.06 14.23
C THR A 426 -5.62 15.93 13.60
N LEU A 427 -4.37 15.75 14.02
CA LEU A 427 -3.21 16.45 13.47
C LEU A 427 -2.38 15.51 12.60
N PHE A 428 -2.35 15.76 11.29
CA PHE A 428 -1.61 14.94 10.31
C PHE A 428 -0.20 15.48 10.12
N GLN A 429 0.78 14.81 10.70
CA GLN A 429 2.18 15.24 10.71
C GLN A 429 2.96 14.47 9.66
N LYS A 430 3.09 15.07 8.46
CA LYS A 430 3.84 14.49 7.34
C LYS A 430 5.27 14.16 7.74
N ASP A 431 5.81 13.12 7.12
CA ASP A 431 7.20 12.77 7.25
C ASP A 431 8.11 13.94 6.79
N THR A 432 9.30 13.96 7.38
CA THR A 432 10.31 15.00 7.25
C THR A 432 11.68 14.33 7.25
N HIS A 433 12.69 15.00 6.69
CA HIS A 433 14.05 14.52 6.83
C HIS A 433 14.60 14.78 8.25
N LYS A 434 15.59 13.99 8.67
CA LYS A 434 16.32 14.21 9.95
C LYS A 434 16.87 15.64 9.99
N GLY A 435 16.60 16.34 11.09
CA GLY A 435 16.99 17.74 11.31
C GLY A 435 16.10 18.77 10.59
N ILE A 436 15.10 18.35 9.83
CA ILE A 436 14.15 19.25 9.16
C ILE A 436 12.89 19.37 10.00
N ILE A 437 12.43 20.61 10.19
CA ILE A 437 11.16 20.94 10.83
C ILE A 437 10.21 21.45 9.75
N LEU A 438 9.05 20.80 9.61
CA LEU A 438 7.92 21.32 8.85
C LEU A 438 6.81 21.76 9.81
N SER A 439 5.74 22.33 9.28
CA SER A 439 4.58 22.70 10.09
C SER A 439 3.27 22.21 9.50
N THR A 440 2.31 21.92 10.39
CA THR A 440 0.93 21.58 10.02
C THR A 440 -0.05 22.45 10.79
N PRO A 441 -0.99 23.13 10.13
CA PRO A 441 -1.95 24.01 10.78
C PRO A 441 -3.25 23.30 11.21
N LEU A 442 -3.82 23.72 12.33
CA LEU A 442 -5.21 23.44 12.73
C LEU A 442 -5.93 24.73 13.11
N LEU A 443 -7.23 24.80 12.81
CA LEU A 443 -8.10 25.85 13.31
C LEU A 443 -8.73 25.37 14.63
N LEU A 444 -8.38 26.01 15.74
CA LEU A 444 -8.79 25.59 17.08
C LEU A 444 -9.69 26.63 17.76
N PRO A 445 -10.75 26.22 18.47
CA PRO A 445 -11.65 27.13 19.18
C PRO A 445 -11.02 27.57 20.53
N LEU A 446 -10.30 28.69 20.53
CA LEU A 446 -9.62 29.18 21.75
C LEU A 446 -10.49 30.19 22.51
N LYS A 447 -10.71 29.93 23.81
CA LYS A 447 -11.40 30.84 24.72
C LYS A 447 -10.54 32.09 24.98
N LYS A 448 -11.16 33.19 25.41
CA LYS A 448 -10.41 34.41 25.75
C LYS A 448 -9.60 34.17 27.03
N GLY A 449 -8.30 34.51 27.01
CA GLY A 449 -7.40 34.28 28.14
C GLY A 449 -6.59 32.99 27.99
N LYS A 450 -6.23 32.35 29.11
CA LYS A 450 -5.42 31.12 29.11
C LYS A 450 -6.22 29.93 28.59
N ASN A 451 -5.59 29.14 27.72
CA ASN A 451 -6.09 27.86 27.21
C ASN A 451 -4.97 26.82 27.32
N SER A 452 -5.35 25.54 27.44
CA SER A 452 -4.42 24.43 27.20
C SER A 452 -4.63 23.83 25.83
N ILE A 453 -3.53 23.48 25.14
CA ILE A 453 -3.53 22.67 23.93
C ILE A 453 -2.68 21.43 24.23
N THR A 454 -3.33 20.28 24.34
CA THR A 454 -2.69 19.00 24.63
C THR A 454 -2.57 18.18 23.37
N VAL A 455 -1.36 17.72 23.05
CA VAL A 455 -1.08 16.83 21.92
C VAL A 455 -0.66 15.45 22.44
N GLY A 456 -1.26 14.39 21.92
CA GLY A 456 -0.94 12.99 22.24
C GLY A 456 -0.96 12.11 21.00
N GLY A 457 -0.68 10.81 21.13
CA GLY A 457 -1.01 9.85 20.07
C GLY A 457 -2.53 9.71 19.90
N LEU A 458 -2.98 9.26 18.73
CA LEU A 458 -4.42 9.05 18.47
C LEU A 458 -4.90 7.64 18.90
N ASP A 459 -4.03 6.63 18.87
CA ASP A 459 -4.38 5.23 19.20
C ASP A 459 -3.18 4.47 19.76
N ASN A 460 -3.42 3.61 20.75
CA ASN A 460 -2.40 2.78 21.39
C ASN A 460 -2.15 1.51 20.55
N GLY A 461 -0.92 1.34 20.06
CA GLY A 461 -0.48 0.06 19.46
C GLY A 461 -0.55 -0.06 17.93
N LYS A 462 -0.81 1.04 17.22
CA LYS A 462 -0.61 1.14 15.76
C LYS A 462 0.43 2.19 15.43
N GLU A 463 1.40 1.85 14.59
CA GLU A 463 2.59 2.66 14.35
C GLU A 463 2.30 4.07 13.81
N HIS A 464 1.35 4.20 12.88
CA HIS A 464 0.98 5.49 12.26
C HIS A 464 0.16 6.45 13.14
N PHE A 465 -0.35 5.99 14.29
CA PHE A 465 -1.21 6.78 15.19
C PHE A 465 -0.44 7.32 16.40
N LYS A 466 0.90 7.37 16.29
CA LYS A 466 1.79 8.06 17.22
C LYS A 466 1.93 9.52 16.83
N GLY A 467 2.30 10.37 17.78
CA GLY A 467 2.64 11.76 17.48
C GLY A 467 4.05 11.92 16.93
N ALA A 468 4.23 12.89 16.05
CA ALA A 468 5.56 13.31 15.62
C ALA A 468 6.24 14.15 16.71
N ASP A 469 7.56 14.27 16.64
CA ASP A 469 8.33 15.07 17.57
C ASP A 469 7.96 16.55 17.39
N LEU A 470 7.70 17.27 18.47
CA LEU A 470 7.20 18.65 18.45
C LEU A 470 8.27 19.64 18.91
N ASP A 471 8.57 20.61 18.06
CA ASP A 471 9.51 21.70 18.30
C ASP A 471 8.83 22.88 19.03
N ARG A 472 7.71 23.35 18.46
CA ARG A 472 6.94 24.48 18.98
C ARG A 472 5.54 24.50 18.38
N ILE A 473 4.67 25.32 18.96
CA ILE A 473 3.45 25.76 18.30
C ILE A 473 3.46 27.27 18.10
N VAL A 474 2.80 27.73 17.05
CA VAL A 474 2.59 29.17 16.78
C VAL A 474 1.09 29.43 16.72
N VAL A 475 0.60 30.27 17.64
CA VAL A 475 -0.82 30.64 17.72
C VAL A 475 -1.02 31.98 17.06
N TYR A 476 -1.84 32.01 16.01
CA TYR A 476 -2.13 33.20 15.22
C TYR A 476 -3.34 33.97 15.77
N PRO A 477 -3.43 35.29 15.52
CA PRO A 477 -4.63 36.04 15.87
C PRO A 477 -5.86 35.46 15.16
N PRO A 478 -7.08 35.65 15.70
CA PRO A 478 -8.28 35.22 15.02
C PRO A 478 -8.44 35.98 13.72
N GLU A 479 -8.90 35.27 12.70
CA GLU A 479 -9.23 35.86 11.42
C GLU A 479 -10.42 36.82 11.57
N LYS A 480 -10.40 37.93 10.82
CA LYS A 480 -11.50 38.89 10.86
C LYS A 480 -12.72 38.30 10.12
N LYS A 481 -13.61 37.62 10.85
CA LYS A 481 -14.88 37.10 10.29
C LYS A 481 -15.70 38.24 9.66
N LYS A 482 -16.20 38.02 8.44
CA LYS A 482 -17.27 38.85 7.85
C LYS A 482 -18.63 38.21 8.08
N GLU A 483 -19.60 39.03 8.45
CA GLU A 483 -21.01 38.63 8.59
C GLU A 483 -21.57 38.07 7.27
N LYS A 484 -22.22 36.90 7.33
CA LYS A 484 -22.98 36.32 6.22
C LYS A 484 -24.17 37.25 5.88
N ARG A 485 -24.24 37.77 4.65
CA ARG A 485 -25.50 38.29 4.10
C ARG A 485 -26.41 37.11 3.74
N SER A 486 -27.65 37.14 4.23
CA SER A 486 -28.69 36.17 3.88
C SER A 486 -29.01 36.25 2.38
N LEU A 487 -28.76 35.19 1.64
CA LEU A 487 -29.28 35.02 0.28
C LEU A 487 -30.61 34.26 0.37
N THR A 488 -31.67 34.96 -0.01
CA THR A 488 -33.03 34.45 -0.15
C THR A 488 -33.05 33.36 -1.24
N ARG A 489 -33.34 32.11 -0.85
CA ARG A 489 -33.52 30.99 -1.79
C ARG A 489 -34.71 31.26 -2.71
N TYR A 490 -34.48 31.29 -4.02
CA TYR A 490 -35.52 31.02 -5.01
C TYR A 490 -35.68 29.49 -5.14
N SER A 491 -36.87 29.00 -4.81
CA SER A 491 -37.27 27.61 -5.02
C SER A 491 -37.70 27.41 -6.48
N LEU A 492 -36.95 26.62 -7.24
CA LEU A 492 -37.40 26.05 -8.52
C LEU A 492 -37.72 24.56 -8.29
N SER A 493 -38.97 24.22 -8.58
CA SER A 493 -39.57 22.89 -8.46
C SER A 493 -39.07 21.95 -9.56
N LEU A 494 -38.56 20.78 -9.20
CA LEU A 494 -38.38 19.65 -10.10
C LEU A 494 -39.57 18.68 -9.98
N PRO A 495 -40.22 18.26 -11.08
CA PRO A 495 -41.21 17.20 -11.08
C PRO A 495 -40.57 15.82 -11.32
N GLY A 496 -41.15 14.78 -10.70
CA GLY A 496 -41.12 13.41 -11.23
C GLY A 496 -40.23 12.42 -10.49
N LYS A 497 -40.78 11.80 -9.42
CA LYS A 497 -40.30 10.52 -8.88
C LYS A 497 -40.56 9.41 -9.89
N ALA A 498 -39.53 8.67 -10.29
CA ALA A 498 -39.66 7.36 -10.92
C ALA A 498 -39.11 6.30 -9.96
N ASN A 499 -39.99 5.37 -9.56
CA ASN A 499 -39.68 4.17 -8.79
C ASN A 499 -38.76 3.25 -9.61
N ILE A 500 -37.65 2.79 -9.03
CA ILE A 500 -36.94 1.61 -9.53
C ILE A 500 -36.80 0.60 -8.40
N LEU A 501 -37.28 -0.61 -8.69
CA LEU A 501 -37.38 -1.76 -7.82
C LEU A 501 -36.02 -2.25 -7.32
N MET A 502 -35.94 -2.54 -6.02
CA MET A 502 -34.90 -3.39 -5.46
C MET A 502 -35.12 -4.84 -5.94
N ALA A 503 -34.15 -5.39 -6.66
CA ALA A 503 -34.01 -6.83 -6.87
C ALA A 503 -32.74 -7.31 -6.17
N SER A 504 -32.92 -8.07 -5.08
CA SER A 504 -31.84 -8.78 -4.40
C SER A 504 -31.42 -10.00 -5.23
N ALA A 505 -30.14 -10.14 -5.54
CA ALA A 505 -29.57 -11.40 -6.01
C ALA A 505 -28.50 -11.89 -5.01
N LYS A 506 -28.85 -12.94 -4.27
CA LYS A 506 -27.88 -13.80 -3.56
C LYS A 506 -27.21 -14.73 -4.58
N PRO A 507 -25.92 -15.10 -4.44
CA PRO A 507 -25.35 -16.19 -5.23
C PRO A 507 -25.92 -17.53 -4.75
N ILE A 508 -26.52 -18.30 -5.66
CA ILE A 508 -26.89 -19.70 -5.47
C ILE A 508 -25.73 -20.54 -6.01
N LEU A 509 -25.09 -21.31 -5.14
CA LEU A 509 -24.23 -22.44 -5.53
C LEU A 509 -25.11 -23.56 -6.10
N SER A 510 -24.84 -23.99 -7.33
CA SER A 510 -25.42 -25.24 -7.86
C SER A 510 -24.48 -26.42 -7.61
N PRO A 511 -24.95 -27.51 -6.98
CA PRO A 511 -24.20 -28.76 -6.84
C PRO A 511 -24.57 -29.70 -8.00
N ALA A 512 -23.76 -29.72 -9.06
CA ALA A 512 -23.79 -30.79 -10.06
C ALA A 512 -22.44 -30.83 -10.80
N GLY A 513 -21.71 -31.94 -10.64
CA GLY A 513 -20.43 -32.16 -11.29
C GLY A 513 -20.53 -32.21 -12.82
N CYS A 514 -19.54 -31.62 -13.47
CA CYS A 514 -19.19 -31.90 -14.85
C CYS A 514 -17.67 -32.06 -14.94
N VAL A 515 -17.25 -33.32 -15.01
CA VAL A 515 -15.90 -33.74 -15.38
C VAL A 515 -15.85 -33.85 -16.91
N LYS A 516 -14.95 -33.07 -17.55
CA LYS A 516 -14.34 -33.14 -18.92
C LYS A 516 -15.00 -32.39 -20.09
N PRO A 517 -14.18 -31.65 -20.85
CA PRO A 517 -13.56 -32.20 -22.09
C PRO A 517 -12.05 -32.55 -22.00
N TRP A 518 -11.35 -32.11 -20.94
CA TRP A 518 -9.88 -32.14 -20.86
C TRP A 518 -9.22 -33.53 -20.92
N ILE A 519 -9.79 -34.57 -20.29
CA ILE A 519 -9.13 -35.89 -20.25
C ILE A 519 -9.40 -36.72 -21.52
N GLN A 520 -10.41 -36.40 -22.33
CA GLN A 520 -10.72 -37.23 -23.51
C GLN A 520 -9.73 -37.02 -24.68
N LYS A 521 -8.94 -35.93 -24.64
CA LYS A 521 -7.89 -35.64 -25.62
C LYS A 521 -6.54 -36.30 -25.32
N PHE A 522 -6.30 -36.67 -24.05
CA PHE A 522 -5.06 -37.31 -23.59
C PHE A 522 -5.14 -38.83 -23.44
N THR A 523 -6.33 -39.44 -23.46
CA THR A 523 -6.48 -40.89 -23.22
C THR A 523 -6.82 -41.71 -24.46
N ASN A 524 -6.97 -41.09 -25.64
CA ASN A 524 -7.54 -41.76 -26.82
C ASN A 524 -6.65 -41.81 -28.07
N HIS A 525 -5.37 -41.42 -28.01
CA HIS A 525 -4.43 -41.73 -29.08
C HIS A 525 -3.22 -42.53 -28.57
N PRO A 526 -2.96 -43.73 -29.13
CA PRO A 526 -1.76 -44.48 -28.83
C PRO A 526 -0.56 -43.80 -29.50
N ARG A 527 0.45 -43.44 -28.69
CA ARG A 527 1.73 -42.78 -29.05
C ARG A 527 1.61 -41.30 -29.45
N ASP A 528 1.92 -40.42 -28.50
CA ASP A 528 1.94 -38.97 -28.69
C ASP A 528 3.28 -38.50 -29.28
N SER A 529 3.21 -37.93 -30.49
CA SER A 529 4.31 -37.48 -31.34
C SER A 529 5.29 -36.45 -30.73
N PHE A 530 4.98 -35.90 -29.56
CA PHE A 530 5.81 -34.93 -28.86
C PHE A 530 6.91 -35.61 -28.03
N LEU A 531 6.56 -36.64 -27.26
CA LEU A 531 7.52 -37.39 -26.44
C LEU A 531 8.32 -38.36 -27.31
N ASP A 532 7.72 -38.85 -28.40
CA ASP A 532 8.34 -39.74 -29.40
C ASP A 532 9.64 -39.19 -30.02
N GLN A 533 9.91 -37.88 -29.92
CA GLN A 533 11.16 -37.26 -30.40
C GLN A 533 12.34 -37.46 -29.45
N PHE A 534 12.07 -37.79 -28.19
CA PHE A 534 13.07 -38.08 -27.16
C PHE A 534 13.12 -39.57 -26.80
N VAL A 535 12.18 -40.35 -27.34
CA VAL A 535 12.07 -41.80 -27.26
C VAL A 535 13.28 -42.42 -27.98
N GLY A 536 14.24 -42.93 -27.20
CA GLY A 536 15.53 -43.45 -27.67
C GLY A 536 16.76 -42.74 -27.10
N SER A 537 16.59 -41.57 -26.46
CA SER A 537 17.68 -40.93 -25.72
C SER A 537 17.92 -41.64 -24.39
N ASP A 538 19.13 -42.17 -24.20
CA ASP A 538 19.54 -42.83 -22.95
C ASP A 538 19.55 -41.87 -21.73
N ASP A 539 19.37 -40.56 -21.92
CA ASP A 539 19.47 -39.53 -20.89
C ASP A 539 18.12 -38.92 -20.45
N ALA A 540 17.00 -39.27 -21.10
CA ALA A 540 15.66 -38.84 -20.68
C ALA A 540 15.18 -39.63 -19.44
N ARG A 541 14.61 -38.92 -18.43
CA ARG A 541 14.28 -39.50 -17.11
C ARG A 541 12.93 -39.02 -16.58
N TYR A 542 12.28 -39.90 -15.82
CA TYR A 542 11.18 -39.57 -14.93
C TYR A 542 11.61 -39.84 -13.49
N VAL A 543 11.56 -38.80 -12.66
CA VAL A 543 11.93 -38.85 -11.24
C VAL A 543 10.70 -38.58 -10.38
N GLU A 544 10.48 -39.41 -9.38
CA GLU A 544 9.42 -39.22 -8.41
C GLU A 544 9.91 -39.46 -6.98
N ILE A 545 9.61 -38.50 -6.10
CA ILE A 545 9.96 -38.52 -4.69
C ILE A 545 8.67 -38.42 -3.88
N GLN A 546 8.41 -39.40 -3.03
CA GLN A 546 7.22 -39.46 -2.17
C GLN A 546 7.65 -39.55 -0.71
N GLU A 547 7.14 -38.63 0.11
CA GLU A 547 7.30 -38.67 1.56
C GLU A 547 6.23 -39.59 2.16
N HIS A 548 6.64 -40.62 2.91
CA HIS A 548 5.77 -41.44 3.74
C HIS A 548 6.11 -41.21 5.22
N VAL A 549 5.16 -41.53 6.11
CA VAL A 549 5.21 -41.25 7.56
C VAL A 549 6.56 -41.58 8.23
N ASN A 550 7.32 -42.57 7.73
CA ASN A 550 8.60 -42.99 8.29
C ASN A 550 9.79 -43.04 7.28
N ASN A 551 9.62 -42.70 6.00
CA ASN A 551 10.69 -42.77 5.00
C ASN A 551 10.35 -41.96 3.73
N VAL A 552 11.38 -41.51 2.99
CA VAL A 552 11.24 -40.84 1.69
C VAL A 552 11.63 -41.81 0.57
N ARG A 553 10.67 -42.17 -0.29
CA ARG A 553 10.86 -43.05 -1.45
C ARG A 553 11.31 -42.22 -2.66
N TYR A 554 12.44 -42.57 -3.25
CA TYR A 554 12.97 -41.97 -4.48
C TYR A 554 12.90 -42.99 -5.61
N THR A 555 12.34 -42.61 -6.76
CA THR A 555 12.26 -43.44 -7.95
C THR A 555 12.76 -42.65 -9.15
N ASP A 556 13.69 -43.22 -9.91
CA ASP A 556 14.22 -42.64 -11.15
C ASP A 556 14.18 -43.72 -12.23
N VAL A 557 13.45 -43.44 -13.32
CA VAL A 557 13.19 -44.40 -14.40
C VAL A 557 13.53 -43.76 -15.75
N PRO A 558 14.31 -44.43 -16.61
CA PRO A 558 14.52 -44.01 -17.99
C PRO A 558 13.22 -44.00 -18.82
N LEU A 559 13.06 -43.00 -19.69
CA LEU A 559 11.97 -42.94 -20.67
C LEU A 559 12.35 -43.73 -21.94
N LYS A 560 12.43 -45.07 -21.86
CA LYS A 560 12.78 -45.96 -23.00
C LYS A 560 11.57 -46.43 -23.81
N SER A 561 11.75 -46.55 -25.13
CA SER A 561 10.75 -46.91 -26.15
C SER A 561 10.33 -48.39 -26.17
N ASP A 562 11.17 -49.23 -25.57
CA ASP A 562 11.35 -50.62 -25.97
C ASP A 562 10.76 -51.62 -24.97
N ASN A 563 9.93 -51.15 -24.04
CA ASN A 563 9.13 -52.02 -23.17
C ASN A 563 7.64 -51.70 -23.26
N PRO A 564 6.86 -52.41 -24.10
CA PRO A 564 5.42 -52.18 -24.28
C PRO A 564 4.58 -52.36 -23.02
N ASN A 565 5.14 -52.96 -21.95
CA ASN A 565 4.48 -53.23 -20.68
C ASN A 565 5.23 -52.67 -19.45
N GLY A 566 6.21 -51.78 -19.63
CA GLY A 566 7.04 -51.29 -18.51
C GLY A 566 7.44 -49.81 -18.55
N GLY A 567 7.07 -49.05 -19.59
CA GLY A 567 7.15 -47.59 -19.52
C GLY A 567 6.09 -47.05 -18.55
N ARG A 568 6.48 -46.16 -17.63
CA ARG A 568 5.50 -45.46 -16.78
C ARG A 568 4.51 -44.72 -17.67
N ASP A 569 3.22 -44.87 -17.38
CA ASP A 569 2.19 -44.07 -18.02
C ASP A 569 2.36 -42.61 -17.59
N LEU A 570 2.76 -41.74 -18.53
CA LEU A 570 2.95 -40.32 -18.27
C LEU A 570 1.64 -39.58 -17.99
N SER A 571 0.49 -40.21 -18.22
CA SER A 571 -0.80 -39.71 -17.74
C SER A 571 -0.84 -39.60 -16.21
N GLU A 572 -0.06 -40.42 -15.48
CA GLU A 572 0.06 -40.35 -14.02
C GLU A 572 0.78 -39.08 -13.53
N PHE A 573 1.64 -38.47 -14.36
CA PHE A 573 2.31 -37.21 -14.00
C PHE A 573 1.26 -36.15 -13.64
N PHE A 574 0.22 -36.00 -14.45
CA PHE A 574 -0.81 -34.97 -14.29
C PHE A 574 -1.96 -35.33 -13.32
N GLN A 575 -1.93 -36.51 -12.69
CA GLN A 575 -2.97 -36.91 -11.74
C GLN A 575 -2.80 -36.20 -10.39
N LEU A 576 -3.86 -35.54 -9.91
CA LEU A 576 -3.89 -34.95 -8.57
C LEU A 576 -3.91 -36.04 -7.48
N PRO A 577 -3.26 -35.83 -6.32
CA PRO A 577 -3.26 -36.81 -5.23
C PRO A 577 -4.68 -37.05 -4.68
N ARG A 578 -4.95 -38.26 -4.18
CA ARG A 578 -6.17 -38.57 -3.40
C ARG A 578 -6.00 -38.08 -1.96
N GLU A 579 -7.11 -37.81 -1.26
CA GLU A 579 -7.12 -37.32 0.14
C GLU A 579 -6.36 -38.23 1.12
N ASP A 580 -6.21 -39.53 0.79
CA ASP A 580 -5.49 -40.52 1.61
C ASP A 580 -4.03 -40.77 1.17
N GLY A 581 -3.46 -39.87 0.35
CA GLY A 581 -2.14 -40.01 -0.27
C GLY A 581 -0.94 -39.63 0.61
N PRO A 582 0.30 -39.83 0.11
CA PRO A 582 1.51 -39.44 0.84
C PRO A 582 1.56 -37.92 1.11
N PRO A 583 2.06 -37.47 2.28
CA PRO A 583 2.04 -36.08 2.73
C PRO A 583 2.77 -35.07 1.83
N SER A 584 3.74 -35.50 1.02
CA SER A 584 4.38 -34.64 0.03
C SER A 584 4.94 -35.44 -1.15
N ILE A 585 4.86 -34.86 -2.35
CA ILE A 585 5.23 -35.53 -3.61
C ILE A 585 5.97 -34.53 -4.54
N LEU A 586 7.10 -34.96 -5.11
CA LEU A 586 7.72 -34.34 -6.29
C LEU A 586 7.61 -35.32 -7.46
N ARG A 587 7.16 -34.82 -8.62
CA ARG A 587 7.26 -35.51 -9.91
C ARG A 587 8.03 -34.63 -10.87
N LEU A 588 9.10 -35.14 -11.45
CA LEU A 588 10.00 -34.40 -12.33
C LEU A 588 10.23 -35.19 -13.62
N VAL A 589 9.99 -34.55 -14.76
CA VAL A 589 10.35 -35.06 -16.09
C VAL A 589 11.59 -34.30 -16.57
N ILE A 590 12.62 -35.05 -16.97
CA ILE A 590 13.89 -34.52 -17.48
C ILE A 590 13.99 -34.85 -18.97
N LEU A 591 14.11 -33.82 -19.80
CA LEU A 591 14.34 -33.91 -21.23
C LEU A 591 15.73 -33.37 -21.60
N PRO A 592 16.65 -34.22 -22.11
CA PRO A 592 18.02 -33.82 -22.43
C PRO A 592 18.10 -32.96 -23.69
N PHE A 593 19.21 -32.23 -23.84
CA PHE A 593 19.54 -31.50 -25.06
C PHE A 593 19.93 -32.47 -26.19
N ASN A 594 19.19 -32.49 -27.31
CA ASN A 594 19.44 -33.41 -28.42
C ASN A 594 20.50 -32.84 -29.38
N THR A 595 21.75 -33.32 -29.28
CA THR A 595 22.87 -32.88 -30.15
C THR A 595 22.99 -33.64 -31.46
N GLU A 596 22.19 -34.70 -31.70
CA GLU A 596 22.38 -35.56 -32.87
C GLU A 596 21.63 -35.12 -34.14
N ASN A 597 20.65 -34.22 -34.03
CA ASN A 597 19.90 -33.67 -35.18
C ASN A 597 20.16 -32.18 -35.38
N ASN A 598 21.34 -31.88 -35.97
CA ASN A 598 21.63 -30.71 -36.80
C ASN A 598 20.92 -29.38 -36.42
N ASN A 599 21.45 -28.64 -35.44
CA ASN A 599 21.19 -27.21 -35.15
C ASN A 599 19.75 -26.67 -35.26
N ALA A 600 18.73 -27.53 -35.23
CA ALA A 600 17.35 -27.10 -35.21
C ALA A 600 16.96 -26.86 -33.75
N PRO A 601 16.31 -25.74 -33.43
CA PRO A 601 15.74 -25.53 -32.11
C PRO A 601 14.82 -26.72 -31.78
N PRO A 602 14.98 -27.43 -30.64
CA PRO A 602 14.18 -28.61 -30.29
C PRO A 602 12.66 -28.39 -30.26
N LEU A 603 12.18 -27.15 -30.38
CA LEU A 603 10.77 -26.83 -30.58
C LEU A 603 10.62 -25.80 -31.69
N SER A 604 9.86 -26.14 -32.74
CA SER A 604 9.24 -25.11 -33.57
C SER A 604 8.29 -24.28 -32.69
N TRP A 605 8.05 -23.02 -33.05
CA TRP A 605 7.08 -22.15 -32.36
C TRP A 605 5.72 -22.84 -32.13
N ARG A 606 5.34 -23.72 -33.05
CA ARG A 606 4.15 -24.57 -32.96
C ARG A 606 4.23 -25.58 -31.81
N GLY A 607 5.34 -26.30 -31.64
CA GLY A 607 5.52 -27.26 -30.54
C GLY A 607 5.58 -26.58 -29.16
N PHE A 608 6.13 -25.36 -29.09
CA PHE A 608 6.11 -24.54 -27.88
C PHE A 608 4.68 -24.07 -27.54
N ARG A 609 3.89 -23.68 -28.54
CA ARG A 609 2.50 -23.26 -28.35
C ARG A 609 1.60 -24.43 -27.95
N GLU A 610 1.80 -25.58 -28.60
CA GLU A 610 1.15 -26.84 -28.22
C GLU A 610 1.48 -27.23 -26.77
N HIS A 611 2.70 -26.95 -26.27
CA HIS A 611 3.12 -27.16 -24.88
C HIS A 611 2.47 -26.20 -23.87
N LEU A 612 2.32 -24.92 -24.21
CA LEU A 612 1.63 -23.92 -23.38
C LEU A 612 0.14 -24.19 -23.27
N ASP A 613 -0.47 -24.58 -24.40
CA ASP A 613 -1.85 -25.04 -24.47
C ASP A 613 -2.04 -26.35 -23.67
N LEU A 614 -1.02 -27.22 -23.61
CA LEU A 614 -0.98 -28.48 -22.84
C LEU A 614 -1.06 -28.25 -21.33
N LEU A 615 -0.48 -27.17 -20.82
CA LEU A 615 -0.42 -26.80 -19.41
C LEU A 615 -1.53 -25.81 -18.99
N HIS A 616 -2.46 -25.47 -19.89
CA HIS A 616 -3.49 -24.43 -19.71
C HIS A 616 -2.94 -23.09 -19.21
N LEU A 617 -1.73 -22.74 -19.62
CA LEU A 617 -1.15 -21.42 -19.38
C LEU A 617 -1.81 -20.46 -20.38
N GLN A 618 -2.89 -19.77 -19.96
CA GLN A 618 -3.60 -18.84 -20.84
C GLN A 618 -2.65 -17.74 -21.38
N ASN A 619 -2.91 -17.30 -22.62
CA ASN A 619 -2.13 -16.33 -23.41
C ASN A 619 -2.01 -14.93 -22.77
N TYR A 620 -1.37 -14.81 -21.61
CA TYR A 620 -0.78 -13.57 -21.12
C TYR A 620 0.71 -13.56 -21.48
N PHE A 621 1.00 -13.67 -22.78
CA PHE A 621 2.33 -13.34 -23.29
C PHE A 621 2.31 -11.87 -23.68
N ILE A 622 2.94 -11.02 -22.87
CA ILE A 622 3.31 -9.68 -23.31
C ILE A 622 4.45 -9.87 -24.31
N TYR A 623 4.13 -9.90 -25.59
CA TYR A 623 5.12 -9.74 -26.66
C TYR A 623 5.43 -8.24 -26.76
N ALA A 624 6.55 -7.82 -26.21
CA ALA A 624 7.13 -6.51 -26.49
C ALA A 624 8.47 -6.74 -27.22
N GLU A 625 8.59 -6.24 -28.46
CA GLU A 625 9.77 -6.38 -29.34
C GLU A 625 11.06 -5.71 -28.83
N LYS A 626 11.13 -5.38 -27.54
CA LYS A 626 12.35 -5.00 -26.83
C LYS A 626 12.52 -5.85 -25.59
N MET A 627 12.88 -7.10 -25.81
CA MET A 627 13.43 -7.96 -24.79
C MET A 627 14.86 -8.30 -25.24
N GLN A 628 15.87 -7.70 -24.62
CA GLN A 628 17.23 -8.27 -24.62
C GLN A 628 17.52 -9.05 -23.31
N THR A 629 16.47 -9.25 -22.49
CA THR A 629 15.84 -10.52 -22.07
C THR A 629 15.58 -10.73 -20.57
N PRO A 630 14.35 -10.46 -20.08
CA PRO A 630 13.74 -11.07 -18.89
C PRO A 630 12.39 -11.78 -19.18
N PRO A 631 12.17 -13.01 -18.67
CA PRO A 631 10.86 -13.44 -18.17
C PRO A 631 11.05 -14.57 -17.15
N THR A 632 11.50 -14.25 -15.95
CA THR A 632 11.45 -15.20 -14.85
C THR A 632 10.20 -14.95 -14.03
N TRP A 633 9.03 -14.74 -14.64
CA TRP A 633 7.78 -14.55 -13.91
C TRP A 633 6.57 -14.93 -14.75
N PHE A 634 5.90 -15.99 -14.35
CA PHE A 634 4.46 -16.14 -14.50
C PHE A 634 4.01 -16.95 -13.29
N GLU A 635 3.18 -16.41 -12.40
CA GLU A 635 2.39 -17.23 -11.50
C GLU A 635 1.05 -17.40 -12.21
N VAL A 636 0.79 -18.54 -12.83
CA VAL A 636 -0.52 -18.79 -13.46
C VAL A 636 -1.40 -19.44 -12.42
N PRO A 637 -2.48 -18.78 -11.96
CA PRO A 637 -3.49 -19.44 -11.14
C PRO A 637 -4.20 -20.47 -12.03
N LEU A 638 -3.87 -21.74 -11.85
CA LEU A 638 -4.59 -22.83 -12.48
C LEU A 638 -5.87 -23.07 -11.68
N GLU A 639 -6.97 -23.41 -12.36
CA GLU A 639 -8.21 -23.79 -11.69
C GLU A 639 -7.93 -24.86 -10.62
N SER A 640 -8.55 -24.73 -9.44
CA SER A 640 -8.43 -25.64 -8.27
C SER A 640 -7.33 -25.33 -7.23
N GLY A 641 -6.74 -24.13 -7.22
CA GLY A 641 -5.80 -23.71 -6.16
C GLY A 641 -4.35 -24.19 -6.37
N LEU A 642 -3.98 -24.42 -7.63
CA LEU A 642 -2.63 -24.76 -8.08
C LEU A 642 -1.95 -23.49 -8.59
N ASN A 643 -0.71 -23.26 -8.14
CA ASN A 643 0.13 -22.15 -8.61
C ASN A 643 1.30 -22.73 -9.40
N GLY A 644 1.56 -22.22 -10.62
CA GLY A 644 2.68 -22.67 -11.43
C GLY A 644 3.52 -21.51 -11.93
N PHE A 645 4.82 -21.75 -12.15
CA PHE A 645 5.74 -20.80 -12.78
C PHE A 645 6.70 -21.46 -13.77
N VAL A 646 7.16 -20.64 -14.73
CA VAL A 646 8.12 -21.06 -15.75
C VAL A 646 9.38 -20.21 -15.61
N VAL A 647 10.54 -20.88 -15.59
CA VAL A 647 11.85 -20.24 -15.71
C VAL A 647 12.37 -20.53 -17.11
N LYS A 648 12.43 -19.49 -17.93
CA LYS A 648 12.93 -19.57 -19.31
C LYS A 648 13.89 -18.40 -19.56
N PRO A 649 14.98 -18.62 -20.31
CA PRO A 649 15.70 -17.49 -20.87
C PRO A 649 14.96 -16.88 -22.03
N ASP A 650 15.14 -15.58 -22.15
CA ASP A 650 14.44 -14.82 -23.16
C ASP A 650 15.33 -14.59 -24.37
N HIS A 651 14.65 -14.61 -25.52
CA HIS A 651 15.15 -14.94 -26.84
C HIS A 651 16.04 -16.20 -26.96
N TRP A 652 15.97 -16.84 -28.11
CA TRP A 652 16.65 -18.10 -28.39
C TRP A 652 18.17 -17.87 -28.52
N ASP A 653 18.88 -17.65 -27.42
CA ASP A 653 20.32 -17.83 -27.35
C ASP A 653 20.63 -19.04 -26.46
N ALA A 654 20.73 -20.18 -27.11
CA ALA A 654 21.10 -21.45 -26.49
C ALA A 654 22.46 -21.39 -25.77
N ASN A 655 23.26 -20.34 -25.97
CA ASN A 655 24.55 -20.16 -25.32
C ASN A 655 24.48 -19.38 -24.00
N LEU A 656 23.42 -18.62 -23.74
CA LEU A 656 23.35 -17.76 -22.54
C LEU A 656 22.75 -18.48 -21.34
N ALA A 657 21.85 -19.44 -21.57
CA ALA A 657 21.02 -19.89 -20.47
C ALA A 657 20.53 -21.34 -20.53
N ASN A 658 21.25 -22.26 -21.20
CA ASN A 658 21.44 -23.72 -20.98
C ASN A 658 20.44 -24.61 -20.17
N PHE A 659 19.24 -24.18 -19.77
CA PHE A 659 18.13 -24.99 -19.24
C PHE A 659 16.85 -24.14 -19.21
N SER A 660 15.70 -24.80 -19.19
CA SER A 660 14.45 -24.17 -18.79
C SER A 660 13.57 -25.16 -18.03
N VAL A 661 12.83 -24.64 -17.06
CA VAL A 661 12.00 -25.45 -16.16
C VAL A 661 10.61 -24.86 -16.06
N SER A 662 9.61 -25.73 -16.13
CA SER A 662 8.21 -25.40 -15.83
C SER A 662 7.82 -26.12 -14.55
N VAL A 663 7.28 -25.38 -13.58
CA VAL A 663 6.95 -25.86 -12.24
C VAL A 663 5.46 -25.62 -11.99
N ILE A 664 4.77 -26.63 -11.51
CA ILE A 664 3.38 -26.54 -11.01
C ILE A 664 3.39 -27.05 -9.57
N HIS A 665 2.76 -26.31 -8.67
CA HIS A 665 2.75 -26.61 -7.25
C HIS A 665 1.36 -26.46 -6.63
N SER A 666 1.02 -27.45 -5.81
CA SER A 666 -0.12 -27.41 -4.90
C SER A 666 0.38 -27.22 -3.47
N PRO A 667 0.17 -26.05 -2.86
CA PRO A 667 0.49 -25.85 -1.45
C PRO A 667 -0.41 -26.70 -0.53
N THR A 668 -1.66 -26.88 -0.94
CA THR A 668 -2.68 -27.63 -0.17
C THR A 668 -2.34 -29.12 -0.10
N SER A 669 -1.86 -29.71 -1.20
CA SER A 669 -1.50 -31.14 -1.26
C SER A 669 0.01 -31.40 -1.25
N ARG A 670 0.84 -30.36 -1.01
CA ARG A 670 2.32 -30.40 -1.04
C ARG A 670 2.88 -31.22 -2.19
N THR A 671 2.30 -31.01 -3.37
CA THR A 671 2.64 -31.75 -4.58
C THR A 671 3.25 -30.79 -5.58
N THR A 672 4.38 -31.19 -6.15
CA THR A 672 5.11 -30.39 -7.13
C THR A 672 5.39 -31.21 -8.37
N HIS A 673 5.06 -30.65 -9.52
CA HIS A 673 5.30 -31.22 -10.84
C HIS A 673 6.26 -30.32 -11.59
N ILE A 674 7.35 -30.90 -12.08
CA ILE A 674 8.40 -30.14 -12.76
C ILE A 674 8.70 -30.80 -14.10
N MET A 675 8.84 -29.97 -15.12
CA MET A 675 9.35 -30.38 -16.42
C MET A 675 10.60 -29.56 -16.71
N ALA A 676 11.75 -30.25 -16.74
CA ALA A 676 13.04 -29.65 -17.01
C ALA A 676 13.53 -30.05 -18.40
N HIS A 677 13.94 -29.06 -19.20
CA HIS A 677 14.40 -29.29 -20.57
C HIS A 677 15.70 -28.54 -20.88
N MET A 678 16.37 -28.97 -21.94
CA MET A 678 17.67 -28.46 -22.42
C MET A 678 18.82 -28.69 -21.43
N LEU A 679 18.72 -29.72 -20.58
CA LEU A 679 19.78 -30.06 -19.65
C LEU A 679 20.91 -30.83 -20.37
N HIS A 680 22.16 -30.41 -20.16
CA HIS A 680 23.31 -31.22 -20.54
C HIS A 680 23.43 -32.44 -19.63
N LYS A 681 24.10 -33.49 -20.12
CA LYS A 681 24.32 -34.72 -19.35
C LYS A 681 24.92 -34.47 -17.95
N THR A 682 25.87 -33.55 -17.86
CA THR A 682 26.49 -33.14 -16.59
C THR A 682 25.52 -32.44 -15.63
N ASP A 683 24.55 -31.69 -16.17
CA ASP A 683 23.52 -31.01 -15.37
C ASP A 683 22.50 -32.01 -14.84
N ILE A 684 22.16 -33.02 -15.65
CA ILE A 684 21.27 -34.12 -15.27
C ILE A 684 21.92 -34.93 -14.12
N GLU A 685 23.19 -35.32 -14.28
CA GLU A 685 23.92 -36.05 -13.23
C GLU A 685 23.98 -35.27 -11.91
N HIS A 686 24.27 -33.96 -11.98
CA HIS A 686 24.30 -33.10 -10.81
C HIS A 686 22.92 -32.93 -10.16
N LEU A 687 21.88 -32.70 -10.97
CA LEU A 687 20.50 -32.56 -10.51
C LEU A 687 20.02 -33.82 -9.77
N LEU A 688 20.23 -35.00 -10.37
CA LEU A 688 19.84 -36.28 -9.77
C LEU A 688 20.58 -36.52 -8.44
N HIS A 689 21.88 -36.24 -8.39
CA HIS A 689 22.67 -36.36 -7.17
C HIS A 689 22.14 -35.46 -6.05
N ARG A 690 21.92 -34.17 -6.34
CA ARG A 690 21.41 -33.19 -5.36
C ARG A 690 19.99 -33.51 -4.90
N LEU A 691 19.11 -33.95 -5.80
CA LEU A 691 17.76 -34.40 -5.44
C LEU A 691 17.77 -35.60 -4.48
N GLN A 692 18.72 -36.52 -4.65
CA GLN A 692 18.87 -37.66 -3.75
C GLN A 692 19.35 -37.23 -2.36
N THR A 693 20.25 -36.23 -2.27
CA THR A 693 20.69 -35.62 -1.00
C THR A 693 19.57 -34.83 -0.31
N LEU A 694 18.77 -34.08 -1.07
CA LEU A 694 17.76 -33.14 -0.57
C LEU A 694 16.33 -33.70 -0.62
N LYS A 695 16.19 -35.03 -0.68
CA LYS A 695 14.90 -35.71 -0.86
C LYS A 695 13.83 -35.35 0.20
N SER A 696 14.24 -34.93 1.41
CA SER A 696 13.32 -34.52 2.49
C SER A 696 12.59 -33.20 2.22
N ILE A 697 13.12 -32.36 1.33
CA ILE A 697 12.53 -31.08 0.94
C ILE A 697 12.16 -31.06 -0.55
N ALA A 698 12.13 -32.24 -1.19
CA ALA A 698 11.90 -32.42 -2.62
C ALA A 698 10.61 -31.79 -3.12
N TRP A 699 9.58 -31.74 -2.27
CA TRP A 699 8.30 -31.13 -2.60
C TRP A 699 8.37 -29.61 -2.77
N HIS A 700 9.45 -28.94 -2.35
CA HIS A 700 9.54 -27.49 -2.43
C HIS A 700 9.66 -27.03 -3.90
N PRO A 701 8.79 -26.12 -4.38
CA PRO A 701 8.74 -25.77 -5.81
C PRO A 701 10.00 -25.06 -6.32
N LEU A 702 10.77 -24.42 -5.44
CA LEU A 702 12.03 -23.75 -5.81
C LEU A 702 13.26 -24.66 -5.80
N LEU A 703 13.14 -25.91 -5.36
CA LEU A 703 14.30 -26.77 -5.15
C LEU A 703 15.05 -27.07 -6.45
N VAL A 704 14.34 -27.53 -7.49
CA VAL A 704 14.97 -27.88 -8.78
C VAL A 704 15.57 -26.65 -9.48
N PRO A 705 14.89 -25.49 -9.56
CA PRO A 705 15.50 -24.26 -10.07
C PRO A 705 16.79 -23.87 -9.32
N LEU A 706 16.81 -23.98 -7.99
CA LEU A 706 17.98 -23.63 -7.17
C LEU A 706 19.16 -24.58 -7.39
N ILE A 707 18.92 -25.89 -7.49
CA ILE A 707 19.97 -26.88 -7.79
C ILE A 707 20.61 -26.60 -9.15
N LEU A 708 19.80 -26.26 -10.15
CA LEU A 708 20.31 -25.95 -11.49
C LEU A 708 21.07 -24.62 -11.52
N MET A 709 20.69 -23.64 -10.68
CA MET A 709 21.42 -22.37 -10.50
C MET A 709 22.77 -22.56 -9.81
N GLU A 710 22.82 -23.36 -8.74
CA GLU A 710 24.04 -23.71 -8.02
C GLU A 710 25.13 -24.20 -8.99
N LYS A 711 24.76 -25.14 -9.89
CA LYS A 711 25.68 -25.68 -10.89
C LYS A 711 26.24 -24.62 -11.85
N ARG A 712 25.48 -23.58 -12.18
CA ARG A 712 25.91 -22.51 -13.10
C ARG A 712 26.90 -21.54 -12.46
N VAL A 713 26.68 -21.20 -11.19
CA VAL A 713 27.56 -20.28 -10.47
C VAL A 713 28.94 -20.91 -10.30
N GLU A 714 29.01 -22.21 -10.00
CA GLU A 714 30.27 -22.94 -9.84
C GLU A 714 31.17 -22.90 -11.10
N GLY A 715 30.60 -23.05 -12.30
CA GLY A 715 31.38 -23.10 -13.55
C GLY A 715 31.98 -21.75 -14.00
N THR A 716 31.50 -20.63 -13.45
CA THR A 716 31.92 -19.28 -13.88
C THR A 716 33.35 -18.96 -13.41
N ALA A 717 33.72 -19.41 -12.21
CA ALA A 717 35.06 -19.17 -11.65
C ALA A 717 36.18 -19.88 -12.44
N GLU A 718 35.90 -21.08 -12.95
CA GLU A 718 36.83 -21.85 -13.78
C GLU A 718 37.07 -21.15 -15.14
N GLN A 719 36.02 -20.61 -15.76
CA GLN A 719 36.13 -19.86 -17.02
C GLN A 719 36.94 -18.56 -16.87
N LEU A 720 36.71 -17.80 -15.79
CA LEU A 720 37.52 -16.61 -15.48
C LEU A 720 39.00 -16.94 -15.26
N THR A 721 39.29 -18.12 -14.71
CA THR A 721 40.66 -18.63 -14.54
C THR A 721 41.32 -18.92 -15.90
N LEU A 722 40.59 -19.55 -16.83
CA LEU A 722 41.07 -19.81 -18.19
C LEU A 722 41.29 -18.53 -19.01
N ILE A 723 40.41 -17.53 -18.85
CA ILE A 723 40.57 -16.20 -19.45
C ILE A 723 41.84 -15.52 -18.95
N ARG A 724 42.06 -15.51 -17.63
CA ARG A 724 43.27 -14.97 -17.02
C ARG A 724 44.52 -15.66 -17.58
N ASP A 725 44.52 -16.99 -17.67
CA ASP A 725 45.66 -17.74 -18.18
C ASP A 725 45.90 -17.49 -19.67
N SER A 726 44.83 -17.24 -20.45
CA SER A 726 44.90 -16.83 -21.86
C SER A 726 45.49 -15.43 -22.03
N ILE A 727 45.13 -14.47 -21.16
CA ILE A 727 45.75 -13.14 -21.10
C ILE A 727 47.24 -13.27 -20.79
N TYR A 728 47.61 -14.06 -19.79
CA TYR A 728 49.01 -14.31 -19.46
C TYR A 728 49.80 -14.94 -20.60
N ALA A 729 49.19 -15.84 -21.37
CA ALA A 729 49.83 -16.42 -22.55
C ALA A 729 50.10 -15.36 -23.63
N VAL A 730 49.17 -14.43 -23.86
CA VAL A 730 49.35 -13.31 -24.80
C VAL A 730 50.43 -12.34 -24.29
N GLU A 731 50.36 -11.95 -23.02
CA GLU A 731 51.35 -11.05 -22.40
C GLU A 731 52.78 -11.64 -22.42
N LYS A 732 52.92 -12.95 -22.19
CA LYS A 732 54.22 -13.65 -22.24
C LYS A 732 54.79 -13.66 -23.66
N ARG A 733 53.95 -13.85 -24.68
CA ARG A 733 54.38 -13.81 -26.09
C ARG A 733 54.77 -12.39 -26.52
N LEU A 734 54.04 -11.38 -26.09
CA LEU A 734 54.35 -9.96 -26.36
C LEU A 734 55.53 -9.43 -25.52
N GLY A 735 55.88 -10.14 -24.45
CA GLY A 735 56.90 -9.76 -23.47
C GLY A 735 56.48 -8.61 -22.56
N THR A 736 55.18 -8.40 -22.38
CA THR A 736 54.58 -7.42 -21.46
C THR A 736 54.25 -8.04 -20.10
N HIS A 737 54.35 -9.37 -19.98
CA HIS A 737 54.05 -10.08 -18.74
C HIS A 737 55.07 -9.75 -17.64
N LYS A 738 54.58 -9.24 -16.51
CA LYS A 738 55.39 -8.96 -15.31
C LYS A 738 55.02 -9.95 -14.21
N ASN A 739 55.95 -10.83 -13.85
CA ASN A 739 55.76 -11.74 -12.71
C ASN A 739 55.98 -10.99 -11.38
N TYR A 740 54.89 -10.68 -10.67
CA TYR A 740 54.91 -10.15 -9.31
C TYR A 740 54.87 -11.26 -8.25
N ARG A 741 55.75 -12.26 -8.33
CA ARG A 741 55.94 -13.23 -7.24
C ARG A 741 57.31 -13.05 -6.60
N GLY A 742 57.31 -12.53 -5.37
CA GLY A 742 58.49 -12.37 -4.54
C GLY A 742 58.95 -13.71 -3.96
N ASP A 743 59.63 -14.53 -4.78
CA ASP A 743 60.36 -15.70 -4.29
C ASP A 743 61.86 -15.51 -4.51
N LYS A 744 62.64 -15.61 -3.42
CA LYS A 744 64.08 -15.36 -3.37
C LYS A 744 64.89 -16.29 -4.28
N ARG A 745 64.34 -17.45 -4.68
CA ARG A 745 65.01 -18.36 -5.63
C ARG A 745 65.16 -17.80 -7.04
N HIS A 746 64.41 -16.75 -7.41
CA HIS A 746 64.45 -16.18 -8.76
C HIS A 746 65.47 -15.06 -8.96
N GLU A 747 66.03 -14.47 -7.88
CA GLU A 747 67.13 -13.50 -7.99
C GLU A 747 68.42 -14.16 -8.45
N GLU A 748 68.68 -15.41 -8.04
CA GLU A 748 69.89 -16.17 -8.41
C GLU A 748 69.90 -16.62 -9.89
N LEU A 749 68.73 -16.62 -10.56
CA LEU A 749 68.59 -17.07 -11.96
C LEU A 749 68.62 -15.93 -12.99
N HIS A 750 68.86 -14.66 -12.60
CA HIS A 750 68.90 -13.50 -13.52
C HIS A 750 67.69 -13.41 -14.49
N HIS A 751 66.47 -13.73 -14.02
CA HIS A 751 65.26 -13.74 -14.86
C HIS A 751 64.42 -12.45 -14.80
N TYR A 752 64.94 -11.35 -14.26
CA TYR A 752 64.35 -10.03 -14.50
C TYR A 752 64.97 -9.43 -15.75
N ALA A 753 64.32 -9.62 -16.89
CA ALA A 753 64.66 -8.89 -18.10
C ALA A 753 64.05 -7.48 -17.98
N TYR A 754 64.81 -6.54 -17.44
CA TYR A 754 64.57 -5.11 -17.59
C TYR A 754 65.53 -4.55 -18.64
N GLY A 755 65.00 -3.76 -19.59
CA GLY A 755 65.77 -3.06 -20.62
C GLY A 755 65.85 -3.76 -21.98
N GLU A 756 66.67 -3.21 -22.89
CA GLU A 756 66.81 -3.61 -24.32
C GLU A 756 67.06 -5.12 -24.54
N LYS A 757 67.56 -5.84 -23.53
CA LYS A 757 67.81 -7.29 -23.58
C LYS A 757 66.56 -8.19 -23.60
N VAL A 758 65.35 -7.65 -23.40
CA VAL A 758 64.09 -8.37 -23.66
C VAL A 758 63.91 -8.67 -25.15
N TRP A 759 64.52 -7.84 -26.01
CA TRP A 759 64.38 -7.91 -27.46
C TRP A 759 65.44 -8.80 -28.13
N GLU A 760 66.60 -8.98 -27.50
CA GLU A 760 67.70 -9.79 -28.06
C GLU A 760 67.42 -11.31 -28.01
N ARG A 761 66.57 -11.79 -27.09
CA ARG A 761 66.21 -13.22 -26.96
C ARG A 761 65.11 -13.71 -27.91
N ARG A 762 64.67 -12.89 -28.88
CA ARG A 762 63.45 -13.13 -29.69
C ARG A 762 63.69 -13.63 -31.11
N HIS A 763 64.81 -14.29 -31.40
CA HIS A 763 65.08 -14.81 -32.75
C HIS A 763 64.60 -16.24 -33.01
N GLU A 764 63.85 -16.89 -32.10
CA GLU A 764 63.42 -18.29 -32.29
C GLU A 764 61.93 -18.60 -32.08
N GLN A 765 61.09 -17.64 -31.65
CA GLN A 765 59.63 -17.84 -31.66
C GLN A 765 58.94 -16.56 -32.10
N ASP A 766 58.32 -16.62 -33.28
CA ASP A 766 57.59 -15.52 -33.92
C ASP A 766 56.62 -14.87 -32.94
N VAL A 767 56.95 -13.64 -32.53
CA VAL A 767 56.03 -12.81 -31.76
C VAL A 767 55.00 -12.26 -32.73
N ASP A 768 53.85 -12.91 -32.78
CA ASP A 768 52.74 -12.56 -33.64
C ASP A 768 51.96 -11.35 -33.08
N PHE A 769 52.53 -10.16 -33.27
CA PHE A 769 51.88 -8.88 -32.96
C PHE A 769 50.63 -8.64 -33.81
N GLU A 770 50.53 -9.28 -34.98
CA GLU A 770 49.39 -9.15 -35.89
C GLU A 770 48.16 -9.90 -35.36
N ALA A 771 48.33 -11.09 -34.77
CA ALA A 771 47.22 -11.87 -34.20
C ALA A 771 46.88 -11.52 -32.75
N ALA A 772 47.74 -10.79 -32.03
CA ALA A 772 47.54 -10.47 -30.62
C ALA A 772 46.30 -9.58 -30.36
N PRO A 773 46.03 -8.50 -31.13
CA PRO A 773 44.80 -7.74 -31.01
C PRO A 773 43.54 -8.60 -31.23
N GLY A 774 43.57 -9.52 -32.20
CA GLY A 774 42.46 -10.45 -32.45
C GLY A 774 42.18 -11.38 -31.27
N LYS A 775 43.23 -11.94 -30.65
CA LYS A 775 43.09 -12.77 -29.44
C LYS A 775 42.59 -11.98 -28.23
N LEU A 776 43.09 -10.77 -28.01
CA LEU A 776 42.60 -9.89 -26.94
C LEU A 776 41.15 -9.48 -27.15
N THR A 777 40.74 -9.21 -28.40
CA THR A 777 39.34 -8.89 -28.74
C THR A 777 38.42 -10.09 -28.48
N SER A 778 38.87 -11.31 -28.79
CA SER A 778 38.16 -12.55 -28.44
C SER A 778 37.99 -12.69 -26.93
N ILE A 779 39.06 -12.45 -26.17
CA ILE A 779 39.02 -12.50 -24.70
C ILE A 779 38.07 -11.43 -24.12
N VAL A 780 38.09 -10.22 -24.65
CA VAL A 780 37.15 -9.14 -24.24
C VAL A 780 35.71 -9.54 -24.53
N SER A 781 35.46 -10.19 -25.67
CA SER A 781 34.13 -10.70 -26.02
C SER A 781 33.69 -11.84 -25.09
N GLU A 782 34.60 -12.75 -24.71
CA GLU A 782 34.34 -13.79 -23.72
C GLU A 782 34.04 -13.20 -22.32
N CYS A 783 34.78 -12.17 -21.89
CA CYS A 783 34.48 -11.45 -20.65
C CYS A 783 33.10 -10.81 -20.66
N ALA A 784 32.72 -10.15 -21.77
CA ALA A 784 31.39 -9.53 -21.91
C ALA A 784 30.26 -10.57 -21.89
N MET A 785 30.48 -11.75 -22.48
CA MET A 785 29.53 -12.86 -22.41
C MET A 785 29.39 -13.42 -20.99
N ILE A 786 30.48 -13.51 -20.23
CA ILE A 786 30.43 -13.93 -18.82
C ILE A 786 29.71 -12.88 -17.96
N GLU A 787 29.98 -11.59 -18.18
CA GLU A 787 29.29 -10.49 -17.51
C GLU A 787 27.78 -10.53 -17.75
N ALA A 788 27.35 -10.73 -19.00
CA ALA A 788 25.93 -10.89 -19.34
C ALA A 788 25.28 -12.12 -18.65
N ARG A 789 26.00 -13.25 -18.55
CA ARG A 789 25.54 -14.43 -17.81
C ARG A 789 25.39 -14.15 -16.31
N CYS A 790 26.34 -13.43 -15.72
CA CYS A 790 26.28 -13.04 -14.31
C CYS A 790 25.06 -12.15 -14.02
N HIS A 791 24.82 -11.12 -14.84
CA HIS A 791 23.64 -10.25 -14.69
C HIS A 791 22.31 -11.00 -14.82
N THR A 792 22.24 -11.97 -15.75
CA THR A 792 21.05 -12.81 -15.91
C THR A 792 20.83 -13.69 -14.67
N ASN A 793 21.89 -14.30 -14.13
CA ASN A 793 21.80 -15.13 -12.93
C ASN A 793 21.46 -14.31 -11.67
N GLU A 794 22.00 -13.09 -11.54
CA GLU A 794 21.68 -12.15 -10.45
C GLU A 794 20.19 -11.79 -10.44
N SER A 795 19.66 -11.41 -11.60
CA SER A 795 18.23 -11.10 -11.77
C SER A 795 17.31 -12.27 -11.42
N LEU A 796 17.70 -13.50 -11.78
CA LEU A 796 16.94 -14.71 -11.44
C LEU A 796 17.04 -15.06 -9.95
N LEU A 797 18.18 -14.82 -9.30
CA LEU A 797 18.35 -15.02 -7.85
C LEU A 797 17.49 -14.05 -7.05
N ASP A 798 17.44 -12.78 -7.45
CA ASP A 798 16.57 -11.78 -6.83
C ASP A 798 15.09 -12.17 -6.96
N TRP A 799 14.70 -12.68 -8.12
CA TRP A 799 13.35 -13.19 -8.32
C TRP A 799 13.03 -14.42 -7.44
N LEU A 800 13.94 -15.41 -7.37
CA LEU A 800 13.77 -16.59 -6.52
C LEU A 800 13.69 -16.20 -5.03
N TYR A 801 14.45 -15.19 -4.62
CA TYR A 801 14.42 -14.65 -3.27
C TYR A 801 13.06 -14.00 -2.95
N GLU A 802 12.55 -13.16 -3.85
CA GLU A 802 11.24 -12.51 -3.73
C GLU A 802 10.10 -13.54 -3.68
N LEU A 803 10.13 -14.57 -4.54
CA LEU A 803 9.12 -15.63 -4.53
C LEU A 803 9.16 -16.43 -3.21
N ASN A 804 10.35 -16.77 -2.72
CA ASN A 804 10.52 -17.42 -1.42
C ASN A 804 10.01 -16.55 -0.27
N HIS A 805 10.23 -15.24 -0.34
CA HIS A 805 9.73 -14.27 0.65
C HIS A 805 8.20 -14.21 0.68
N ARG A 806 7.55 -14.16 -0.48
CA ARG A 806 6.07 -14.21 -0.59
C ARG A 806 5.49 -15.50 -0.01
N LEU A 807 6.10 -16.65 -0.31
CA LEU A 807 5.70 -17.93 0.28
C LEU A 807 5.82 -17.92 1.81
N ALA A 808 6.89 -17.33 2.35
CA ALA A 808 7.09 -17.19 3.79
C ALA A 808 6.04 -16.29 4.45
N ILE A 809 5.69 -15.16 3.83
CA ILE A 809 4.60 -14.28 4.30
C ILE A 809 3.27 -15.03 4.32
N TRP A 810 2.95 -15.76 3.25
CA TRP A 810 1.69 -16.48 3.16
C TRP A 810 1.56 -17.58 4.22
N VAL A 811 2.63 -18.35 4.45
CA VAL A 811 2.70 -19.34 5.55
C VAL A 811 2.57 -18.65 6.92
N GLY A 812 3.24 -17.51 7.11
CA GLY A 812 3.15 -16.69 8.32
C GLY A 812 1.73 -16.21 8.61
N ASN A 813 1.04 -15.69 7.58
CA ASN A 813 -0.35 -15.23 7.68
C ASN A 813 -1.31 -16.38 8.00
N ASN A 814 -1.15 -17.54 7.37
CA ASN A 814 -1.97 -18.72 7.66
C ASN A 814 -1.73 -19.25 9.08
N ARG A 815 -0.48 -19.24 9.57
CA ARG A 815 -0.16 -19.58 10.96
C ARG A 815 -0.83 -18.62 11.95
N SER A 816 -0.76 -17.31 11.70
CA SER A 816 -1.40 -16.28 12.54
C SER A 816 -2.92 -16.42 12.55
N ARG A 817 -3.55 -16.70 11.39
CA ARG A 817 -4.99 -17.00 11.29
C ARG A 817 -5.38 -18.24 12.09
N SER A 818 -4.59 -19.31 12.01
CA SER A 818 -4.82 -20.54 12.80
C SER A 818 -4.74 -20.27 14.31
N ILE A 819 -3.72 -19.54 14.77
CA ILE A 819 -3.58 -19.14 16.18
C ILE A 819 -4.76 -18.26 16.62
N TYR A 820 -5.19 -17.32 15.80
CA TYR A 820 -6.36 -16.49 16.08
C TYR A 820 -7.64 -17.31 16.20
N LEU A 821 -7.88 -18.25 15.28
CA LEU A 821 -9.04 -19.14 15.31
C LEU A 821 -9.03 -20.04 16.56
N ALA A 822 -7.86 -20.56 16.95
CA ALA A 822 -7.70 -21.33 18.18
C ALA A 822 -8.01 -20.49 19.42
N LYS A 823 -7.46 -19.27 19.53
CA LYS A 823 -7.77 -18.34 20.64
C LYS A 823 -9.24 -17.96 20.69
N ARG A 824 -9.88 -17.77 19.52
CA ARG A 824 -11.31 -17.47 19.43
C ARG A 824 -12.15 -18.67 19.90
N ALA A 825 -11.77 -19.89 19.54
CA ALA A 825 -12.44 -21.10 20.01
C ALA A 825 -12.30 -21.26 21.54
N GLU A 826 -11.12 -20.97 22.10
CA GLU A 826 -10.88 -20.98 23.55
C GLU A 826 -11.74 -19.94 24.29
N ALA A 827 -11.82 -18.71 23.77
CA ALA A 827 -12.69 -17.67 24.33
C ALA A 827 -14.17 -18.05 24.29
N GLN A 828 -14.63 -18.70 23.21
CA GLN A 828 -16.01 -19.22 23.11
C GLN A 828 -16.25 -20.35 24.11
N MET A 829 -15.28 -21.24 24.32
CA MET A 829 -15.39 -22.31 25.32
C MET A 829 -15.52 -21.75 26.73
N GLN A 830 -14.73 -20.74 27.09
CA GLN A 830 -14.82 -20.05 28.39
C GLN A 830 -16.17 -19.34 28.56
N ALA A 831 -16.68 -18.68 27.52
CA ALA A 831 -18.01 -18.07 27.56
C ALA A 831 -19.12 -19.11 27.79
N CYS A 832 -19.05 -20.25 27.10
CA CYS A 832 -19.98 -21.37 27.31
C CYS A 832 -19.91 -21.91 28.75
N GLN A 833 -18.71 -22.11 29.31
CA GLN A 833 -18.55 -22.55 30.70
C GLN A 833 -19.17 -21.56 31.69
N ASN A 834 -18.93 -20.26 31.51
CA ASN A 834 -19.53 -19.23 32.35
C ASN A 834 -21.07 -19.22 32.27
N LEU A 835 -21.63 -19.38 31.07
CA LEU A 835 -23.08 -19.50 30.87
C LEU A 835 -23.65 -20.77 31.51
N MET A 836 -22.94 -21.90 31.45
CA MET A 836 -23.34 -23.14 32.15
C MET A 836 -23.35 -22.93 33.66
N SER A 837 -22.30 -22.33 34.24
CA SER A 837 -22.27 -22.02 35.68
C SER A 837 -23.38 -21.05 36.11
N GLN A 838 -23.69 -20.04 35.29
CA GLN A 838 -24.83 -19.15 35.55
C GLN A 838 -26.17 -19.90 35.53
N ARG A 839 -26.36 -20.81 34.57
CA ARG A 839 -27.55 -21.67 34.49
C ARG A 839 -27.66 -22.59 35.71
N ASP A 840 -26.57 -23.22 36.11
CA ASP A 840 -26.56 -24.13 37.27
C ASP A 840 -26.83 -23.38 38.56
N ASN A 841 -26.30 -22.17 38.72
CA ASN A 841 -26.64 -21.29 39.85
C ASN A 841 -28.12 -20.90 39.86
N ALA A 842 -28.70 -20.58 38.70
CA ALA A 842 -30.13 -20.29 38.58
C ALA A 842 -31.01 -21.52 38.89
N MET A 843 -30.57 -22.72 38.50
CA MET A 843 -31.24 -23.97 38.83
C MET A 843 -31.14 -24.30 40.33
N ASN A 844 -29.97 -24.10 40.94
CA ASN A 844 -29.77 -24.27 42.39
C ASN A 844 -30.63 -23.29 43.20
N LEU A 845 -30.80 -22.04 42.76
CA LEU A 845 -31.71 -21.09 43.40
C LEU A 845 -33.16 -21.60 43.38
N LYS A 846 -33.63 -22.10 42.23
CA LYS A 846 -34.97 -22.72 42.13
C LYS A 846 -35.12 -23.95 43.01
N GLN A 847 -34.09 -24.80 43.09
CA GLN A 847 -34.07 -25.95 44.01
C GLN A 847 -34.08 -25.52 45.48
N THR A 848 -33.37 -24.45 45.83
CA THR A 848 -33.34 -23.89 47.19
C THR A 848 -34.70 -23.31 47.56
N GLU A 849 -35.37 -22.59 46.66
CA GLU A 849 -36.76 -22.12 46.87
C GLU A 849 -37.74 -23.28 47.07
N ALA A 850 -37.60 -24.37 46.29
CA ALA A 850 -38.40 -25.58 46.46
C ALA A 850 -38.12 -26.26 47.82
N ALA A 851 -36.86 -26.38 48.22
CA ALA A 851 -36.48 -26.94 49.53
C ALA A 851 -36.96 -26.08 50.71
N LEU A 852 -37.05 -24.75 50.55
CA LEU A 852 -37.65 -23.86 51.55
C LEU A 852 -39.16 -24.09 51.69
N ARG A 853 -39.87 -24.44 50.62
CA ARG A 853 -41.26 -24.90 50.70
C ARG A 853 -41.37 -26.23 51.45
N ASP A 854 -40.50 -27.21 51.16
CA ASP A 854 -40.47 -28.49 51.89
C ASP A 854 -40.19 -28.32 53.40
N SER A 855 -39.44 -27.28 53.79
CA SER A 855 -39.22 -26.94 55.21
C SER A 855 -40.52 -26.56 55.93
N SER A 856 -41.49 -25.96 55.23
CA SER A 856 -42.79 -25.62 55.81
C SER A 856 -43.67 -26.87 56.02
N ASP A 857 -43.59 -27.84 55.11
CA ASP A 857 -44.31 -29.12 55.23
C ASP A 857 -43.71 -30.02 56.33
N MET A 858 -42.37 -30.04 56.46
CA MET A 858 -41.70 -30.71 57.57
C MET A 858 -42.11 -30.13 58.95
N ARG A 859 -42.32 -28.81 59.05
CA ARG A 859 -42.81 -28.18 60.28
C ARG A 859 -44.25 -28.58 60.59
N ALA A 860 -45.10 -28.78 59.59
CA ALA A 860 -46.47 -29.24 59.78
C ALA A 860 -46.52 -30.67 60.37
N ILE A 861 -45.70 -31.59 59.86
CA ILE A 861 -45.61 -32.97 60.40
C ILE A 861 -45.10 -32.98 61.85
N ALA A 862 -44.06 -32.18 62.14
CA ALA A 862 -43.54 -32.05 63.50
C ALA A 862 -44.58 -31.48 64.48
N TRP A 863 -45.36 -30.48 64.04
CA TRP A 863 -46.45 -29.89 64.84
C TRP A 863 -47.54 -30.92 65.15
N VAL A 864 -47.97 -31.69 64.15
CA VAL A 864 -48.94 -32.78 64.33
C VAL A 864 -48.40 -33.82 65.32
N THR A 865 -47.15 -34.23 65.19
CA THR A 865 -46.53 -35.21 66.10
C THR A 865 -46.47 -34.70 67.55
N LEU A 866 -46.11 -33.43 67.75
CA LEU A 866 -46.08 -32.78 69.08
C LEU A 866 -47.47 -32.69 69.72
N ALA A 867 -48.55 -32.68 68.93
CA ALA A 867 -49.92 -32.65 69.44
C ALA A 867 -50.37 -34.02 69.98
N PHE A 868 -49.95 -35.10 69.31
CA PHE A 868 -50.35 -36.47 69.67
C PHE A 868 -49.45 -37.13 70.71
N LEU A 869 -48.16 -36.79 70.77
CA LEU A 869 -47.18 -37.44 71.65
C LEU A 869 -47.60 -37.48 73.14
N PRO A 870 -48.10 -36.39 73.75
CA PRO A 870 -48.46 -36.40 75.16
C PRO A 870 -49.68 -37.27 75.46
N ALA A 871 -50.68 -37.28 74.59
CA ALA A 871 -51.86 -38.13 74.74
C ALA A 871 -51.50 -39.62 74.61
N THR A 872 -50.59 -39.95 73.70
CA THR A 872 -50.06 -41.33 73.54
C THR A 872 -49.21 -41.75 74.73
N PHE A 873 -48.36 -40.86 75.26
CA PHE A 873 -47.54 -41.14 76.45
C PHE A 873 -48.40 -41.31 77.70
N VAL A 874 -49.39 -40.45 77.92
CA VAL A 874 -50.31 -40.57 79.06
C VAL A 874 -51.10 -41.88 78.96
N ALA A 875 -51.50 -42.30 77.76
CA ALA A 875 -52.21 -43.56 77.55
C ALA A 875 -51.43 -44.81 78.02
N THR A 876 -50.10 -44.79 78.06
CA THR A 876 -49.31 -45.96 78.52
C THR A 876 -49.39 -46.20 80.03
N PHE A 877 -49.75 -45.17 80.81
CA PHE A 877 -49.98 -45.29 82.26
C PHE A 877 -51.38 -45.82 82.59
N PHE A 878 -52.32 -45.82 81.64
CA PHE A 878 -53.66 -46.36 81.82
C PHE A 878 -53.71 -47.79 81.26
N SER A 879 -53.90 -48.79 82.13
CA SER A 879 -54.06 -50.18 81.69
C SER A 879 -55.44 -50.43 81.07
N THR A 880 -55.57 -51.54 80.33
CA THR A 880 -56.87 -52.01 79.79
C THR A 880 -57.92 -52.27 80.87
N SER A 881 -57.53 -52.35 82.14
CA SER A 881 -58.42 -52.48 83.31
C SER A 881 -59.37 -51.29 83.51
N PHE A 882 -59.13 -50.14 82.86
CA PHE A 882 -60.02 -48.97 82.87
C PHE A 882 -61.30 -49.17 82.04
N PHE A 883 -61.33 -50.18 81.18
CA PHE A 883 -62.46 -50.50 80.32
C PHE A 883 -62.92 -51.94 80.60
N ASN A 884 -64.11 -52.09 81.18
CA ASN A 884 -64.69 -53.40 81.42
C ASN A 884 -65.60 -53.78 80.23
N PHE A 885 -65.14 -54.72 79.40
CA PHE A 885 -65.85 -55.17 78.21
C PHE A 885 -66.66 -56.46 78.42
N GLU A 886 -66.72 -57.00 79.65
CA GLU A 886 -67.37 -58.29 79.94
C GLU A 886 -68.87 -58.19 80.29
N GLN A 887 -69.43 -56.97 80.43
CA GLN A 887 -70.87 -56.75 80.67
C GLN A 887 -71.51 -55.94 79.53
N GLN A 888 -72.76 -56.26 79.17
CA GLN A 888 -73.54 -55.51 78.17
C GLN A 888 -73.84 -54.10 78.69
N GLY A 889 -72.93 -53.16 78.40
CA GLY A 889 -73.01 -51.74 78.75
C GLY A 889 -71.61 -51.16 78.82
N ARG A 890 -71.37 -49.99 78.20
CA ARG A 890 -70.06 -49.31 78.26
C ARG A 890 -69.80 -48.81 79.69
N HIS A 891 -69.16 -49.63 80.52
CA HIS A 891 -68.65 -49.19 81.83
C HIS A 891 -67.19 -48.77 81.70
N VAL A 892 -67.00 -47.46 81.62
CA VAL A 892 -65.70 -46.79 81.67
C VAL A 892 -65.48 -46.30 83.10
N SER A 893 -64.26 -46.42 83.63
CA SER A 893 -63.92 -45.91 84.97
C SER A 893 -64.27 -44.42 85.13
N ASP A 894 -64.84 -44.04 86.28
CA ASP A 894 -65.16 -42.65 86.64
C ASP A 894 -63.95 -41.72 86.64
N TRP A 895 -62.73 -42.28 86.65
CA TRP A 895 -61.47 -41.52 86.64
C TRP A 895 -60.94 -41.24 85.22
N ILE A 896 -61.63 -41.68 84.16
CA ILE A 896 -61.15 -41.48 82.78
C ILE A 896 -61.01 -39.99 82.40
N TRP A 897 -61.74 -39.08 83.05
CA TRP A 897 -61.60 -37.64 82.78
C TRP A 897 -60.18 -37.13 83.09
N LEU A 898 -59.44 -37.77 84.00
CA LEU A 898 -58.04 -37.42 84.28
C LEU A 898 -57.13 -37.65 83.07
N TYR A 899 -57.39 -38.68 82.26
CA TYR A 899 -56.67 -38.89 81.00
C TYR A 899 -56.80 -37.67 80.08
N CYS A 900 -58.02 -37.16 79.90
CA CYS A 900 -58.28 -36.00 79.06
C CYS A 900 -57.62 -34.73 79.61
N VAL A 901 -57.75 -34.46 80.92
CA VAL A 901 -57.21 -33.25 81.54
C VAL A 901 -55.69 -33.24 81.52
N VAL A 902 -55.03 -34.34 81.91
CA VAL A 902 -53.57 -34.42 81.94
C VAL A 902 -52.98 -34.35 80.53
N SER A 903 -53.60 -35.03 79.55
CA SER A 903 -53.16 -34.97 78.16
C SER A 903 -53.25 -33.56 77.58
N VAL A 904 -54.35 -32.84 77.82
CA VAL A 904 -54.51 -31.45 77.35
C VAL A 904 -53.49 -30.51 77.97
N ILE A 905 -53.25 -30.60 79.28
CA ILE A 905 -52.28 -29.74 79.98
C ILE A 905 -50.86 -29.99 79.44
N LEU A 906 -50.47 -31.25 79.26
CA LEU A 906 -49.14 -31.60 78.72
C LEU A 906 -48.99 -31.17 77.25
N THR A 907 -50.01 -31.35 76.42
CA THR A 907 -49.99 -30.89 75.02
C THR A 907 -49.83 -29.37 74.91
N VAL A 908 -50.56 -28.60 75.74
CA VAL A 908 -50.40 -27.15 75.82
C VAL A 908 -49.00 -26.77 76.30
N GLY A 909 -48.49 -27.44 77.34
CA GLY A 909 -47.14 -27.19 77.88
C GLY A 909 -46.03 -27.42 76.84
N VAL A 910 -46.10 -28.52 76.09
CA VAL A 910 -45.15 -28.85 75.01
C VAL A 910 -45.21 -27.80 73.89
N HIS A 911 -46.41 -27.37 73.49
CA HIS A 911 -46.58 -26.35 72.45
C HIS A 911 -46.08 -24.96 72.89
N VAL A 912 -46.32 -24.58 74.15
CA VAL A 912 -45.81 -23.32 74.70
C VAL A 912 -44.29 -23.34 74.79
N GLY A 913 -43.70 -24.46 75.23
CA GLY A 913 -42.24 -24.64 75.26
C GLY A 913 -41.60 -24.56 73.88
N TRP A 914 -42.20 -25.22 72.88
CA TRP A 914 -41.75 -25.15 71.48
C TRP A 914 -41.87 -23.74 70.89
N ALA A 915 -43.00 -23.05 71.13
CA ALA A 915 -43.21 -21.67 70.69
C ALA A 915 -42.22 -20.70 71.36
N TRP A 916 -41.86 -20.93 72.62
CA TRP A 916 -40.85 -20.15 73.32
C TRP A 916 -39.44 -20.38 72.75
N TRP A 917 -39.06 -21.63 72.49
CA TRP A 917 -37.77 -21.96 71.89
C TRP A 917 -37.59 -21.36 70.49
N ILE A 918 -38.60 -21.47 69.62
CA ILE A 918 -38.58 -20.84 68.29
C ILE A 918 -38.43 -19.31 68.38
N ARG A 919 -39.10 -18.67 69.35
CA ARG A 919 -38.95 -17.22 69.57
C ARG A 919 -37.56 -16.83 70.07
N LYS A 920 -36.90 -17.70 70.82
CA LYS A 920 -35.52 -17.49 71.28
C LYS A 920 -34.52 -17.60 70.13
N GLU A 921 -34.64 -18.62 69.27
CA GLU A 921 -33.77 -18.79 68.09
C GLU A 921 -33.93 -17.68 67.06
N ARG A 922 -35.12 -17.09 66.89
CA ARG A 922 -35.32 -15.94 65.99
C ARG A 922 -34.77 -14.61 66.51
N ARG A 923 -34.35 -14.55 67.79
CA ARG A 923 -33.80 -13.34 68.43
C ARG A 923 -32.28 -13.41 68.64
N ALA A 924 -31.68 -14.58 68.47
CA ALA A 924 -30.23 -14.77 68.33
C ALA A 924 -29.88 -14.67 66.85
#